data_AF-A0A480AI64-F1
#
_entry.id   AF-A0A480AI64-F1
#
_cell.length_a   1.000
_cell.length_b   1.000
_cell.length_c   1.000
_cell.angle_alpha   90.00
_cell.angle_beta   90.00
_cell.angle_gamma   90.00
#
_symmetry.space_group_name_H-M   'P 1'
#
loop_
_entity.id
_entity.type
_entity.pdbx_description
1 polymer ?
#
loop_
_entity_poly.entity_id
_entity_poly.type
_entity_poly.pdbx_seq_one_letter_code
_entity_poly.pdbx_strand_id
1 'polypeptide(L)'
;MPTTTLTGFAGFPGATFSSSSFWDTFTSGGQITTNTNGVTVPFTTLGLPLGGFSSMQVGNNGTYWFQPDNGYGQKTNSADFLLRLYQVDPSLKGAETGADGSVQFLNFIQFRDPDKKINIPNFTLVNENTAERNLTGGDFDIESFVFDKDGTIWVGDEFGPYLLRFDATGKLLEAPIAVPNVFAPQNPAVLAGNATANLSSRGLESTAINTSKTKLITALEGVVTGDSATNDVLRIYEFDLTSKTFGTQYKYKLEKTSNSQSINDLTAINDNEYLVIEKDRLTGAAAEFKRIYKIDLTQVDANGFLIKQEVANLLDIQDPSDLNGDGSTSFKLPFQNVEALTIVDKNTILVTNDNDFPFVAGSRTPGQVDGTEVALLRLDTPLNIPRRLSISDVTAVEGSNAVVTVTLSEASTSDVTVNYATAAGTAATTDYSANTGSTLSGTLTFAPGQTSKTITFRTTSDTTAEADERFTVTLTNPSGATIPFVTGTVTITDTVISAATAAATTLGATKTNLTLTGTAVNGIGNAGNNTVTGNSGNNQLDGAAGNDILIGGAGNDTLIGGAGNDSLDGGAGNDTYRFTLATLGNDIIRDTSGIDTISFDGAAASLGATVNLGINTAQTVVTNTQITLTAIDAIENAIGGLGADRLTGNALNNTLTGGAGNDTLNGGAGDDTLVGGLGTDSLVGGAGNDQFVFNGTAAFSAAATGNGIDIIADFSAGDKIALSKAVFAAVSSVAGAGFSVASNFAVATSAASAATSSAQIVYVLGTGTSNGGLYYNQNGAAPGFGTGAQFASIVGTPTLAASDFIVTV
;
A
#
# COMPACT_ATOMS: atom_id res chain seq x y z
N MET A 1 -23.48 9.73 10.05
CA MET A 1 -23.74 8.30 9.78
C MET A 1 -24.61 8.26 8.53
N PRO A 2 -24.20 7.61 7.44
CA PRO A 2 -23.34 6.44 7.41
C PRO A 2 -21.86 6.76 7.36
N THR A 3 -21.11 5.82 7.92
CA THR A 3 -19.66 5.72 8.07
C THR A 3 -19.11 4.88 6.93
N THR A 4 -18.13 5.43 6.22
CA THR A 4 -17.21 4.73 5.31
C THR A 4 -15.83 5.22 5.73
N THR A 5 -15.18 4.56 6.70
CA THR A 5 -14.22 3.45 6.48
C THR A 5 -13.35 3.69 5.25
N LEU A 6 -12.22 4.36 5.46
CA LEU A 6 -11.09 4.37 4.53
C LEU A 6 -10.10 3.31 5.01
N THR A 7 -9.91 2.31 4.17
CA THR A 7 -9.01 1.17 4.33
C THR A 7 -7.65 1.46 3.69
N GLY A 8 -6.58 1.02 4.36
CA GLY A 8 -5.32 0.61 3.72
C GLY A 8 -4.10 1.51 3.96
N PHE A 9 -3.37 1.28 5.06
CA PHE A 9 -1.95 0.90 5.05
C PHE A 9 -1.60 0.23 6.39
N ALA A 10 -0.87 -0.87 6.32
CA ALA A 10 -0.69 -1.86 7.39
C ALA A 10 0.35 -1.43 8.43
N GLY A 11 -0.02 -1.50 9.72
CA GLY A 11 0.86 -1.23 10.85
C GLY A 11 0.17 -1.26 12.22
N PHE A 12 -0.37 -2.43 12.62
CA PHE A 12 -0.86 -2.84 13.95
C PHE A 12 -2.16 -2.22 14.54
N PRO A 13 -2.92 -3.02 15.36
CA PRO A 13 -4.30 -2.77 15.76
C PRO A 13 -4.44 -2.08 17.13
N GLY A 14 -5.52 -1.30 17.29
CA GLY A 14 -6.06 -0.96 18.62
C GLY A 14 -5.57 0.35 19.23
N ALA A 15 -5.93 1.49 18.64
CA ALA A 15 -6.01 2.76 19.35
C ALA A 15 -7.33 3.47 18.98
N THR A 16 -8.28 3.48 19.90
CA THR A 16 -9.46 4.36 19.84
C THR A 16 -9.06 5.76 20.26
N PHE A 17 -9.10 6.73 19.34
CA PHE A 17 -8.94 8.14 19.67
C PHE A 17 -10.32 8.77 19.88
N SER A 18 -10.61 9.20 21.12
CA SER A 18 -11.72 10.10 21.40
C SER A 18 -11.30 11.53 21.09
N SER A 19 -12.04 12.18 20.20
CA SER A 19 -11.92 13.61 19.92
C SER A 19 -12.30 14.46 21.14
N SER A 20 -11.37 15.23 21.69
CA SER A 20 -11.64 16.56 22.23
C SER A 20 -10.36 17.30 22.62
N SER A 21 -10.16 18.45 21.97
CA SER A 21 -9.46 19.66 22.43
C SER A 21 -7.95 19.59 22.73
N PHE A 22 -7.13 20.08 21.79
CA PHE A 22 -6.10 21.08 22.09
C PHE A 22 -5.99 22.05 20.91
N TRP A 23 -6.25 23.33 21.19
CA TRP A 23 -6.03 24.44 20.26
C TRP A 23 -4.57 24.85 20.36
N ASP A 24 -3.88 24.96 19.24
CA ASP A 24 -2.92 26.05 19.08
C ASP A 24 -3.05 26.63 17.67
N THR A 25 -3.32 27.92 17.63
CA THR A 25 -3.65 28.67 16.40
C THR A 25 -2.45 29.53 16.08
N PHE A 26 -1.77 29.29 14.96
CA PHE A 26 -0.81 30.25 14.42
C PHE A 26 -1.25 30.71 13.03
N THR A 27 -1.74 31.95 12.97
CA THR A 27 -2.15 32.65 11.76
C THR A 27 -0.96 33.38 11.11
N SER A 28 -0.75 33.05 9.83
CA SER A 28 -0.39 33.90 8.67
C SER A 28 0.96 34.66 8.60
N GLY A 29 1.64 34.47 7.46
CA GLY A 29 2.09 35.59 6.62
C GLY A 29 3.59 35.71 6.33
N GLY A 30 4.06 35.09 5.23
CA GLY A 30 5.38 35.38 4.66
C GLY A 30 5.66 34.58 3.38
N GLN A 31 5.38 35.15 2.20
CA GLN A 31 5.92 34.67 0.93
C GLN A 31 7.43 34.97 0.86
N ILE A 32 8.24 34.00 0.43
CA ILE A 32 9.60 34.25 -0.09
C ILE A 32 9.68 33.67 -1.50
N THR A 33 10.07 34.54 -2.43
CA THR A 33 10.23 34.33 -3.86
C THR A 33 11.54 33.61 -4.21
N THR A 34 11.41 32.57 -5.03
CA THR A 34 12.36 31.94 -5.98
C THR A 34 13.83 32.38 -5.99
N ASN A 35 14.73 31.41 -5.85
CA ASN A 35 15.84 31.21 -6.79
C ASN A 35 16.03 29.71 -7.09
N THR A 36 16.52 29.45 -8.30
CA THR A 36 16.48 28.19 -9.05
C THR A 36 17.53 27.16 -8.57
N ASN A 37 17.11 25.89 -8.58
CA ASN A 37 17.82 24.63 -8.29
C ASN A 37 17.81 24.19 -6.81
N GLY A 38 16.73 23.52 -6.42
CA GLY A 38 16.60 22.84 -5.13
C GLY A 38 15.20 23.04 -4.57
N VAL A 39 14.44 21.95 -4.43
CA VAL A 39 13.17 21.97 -3.70
C VAL A 39 13.50 22.19 -2.22
N THR A 40 13.30 23.39 -1.70
CA THR A 40 13.33 23.66 -0.27
C THR A 40 11.99 23.25 0.33
N VAL A 41 11.96 22.15 1.10
CA VAL A 41 10.80 21.82 1.93
C VAL A 41 10.97 22.57 3.26
N PRO A 42 10.06 23.49 3.63
CA PRO A 42 10.16 24.18 4.91
C PRO A 42 9.79 23.23 6.07
N PHE A 43 10.69 23.09 7.04
CA PHE A 43 10.51 22.29 8.27
C PHE A 43 9.36 22.76 9.17
N THR A 44 8.74 23.91 8.87
CA THR A 44 7.69 24.53 9.70
C THR A 44 6.34 23.81 9.69
N THR A 45 6.17 22.72 8.92
CA THR A 45 4.90 22.00 8.80
C THR A 45 4.81 20.69 9.60
N LEU A 46 5.88 20.26 10.27
CA LEU A 46 5.97 18.94 10.93
C LEU A 46 5.66 18.91 12.43
N GLY A 47 5.25 20.02 13.07
CA GLY A 47 4.84 20.01 14.48
C GLY A 47 5.91 19.49 15.46
N LEU A 48 7.19 19.61 15.09
CA LEU A 48 8.31 19.20 15.93
C LEU A 48 8.39 20.05 17.20
N PRO A 49 8.81 19.48 18.35
CA PRO A 49 9.04 20.26 19.56
C PRO A 49 10.11 21.35 19.33
N LEU A 50 9.90 22.52 19.93
CA LEU A 50 10.75 23.71 19.83
C LEU A 50 12.08 23.58 20.63
N GLY A 51 12.64 22.37 20.78
CA GLY A 51 13.83 22.03 21.58
C GLY A 51 14.82 21.19 20.77
N GLY A 52 16.09 21.08 21.21
CA GLY A 52 17.15 20.34 20.50
C GLY A 52 16.94 18.83 20.54
N PHE A 53 18.00 18.03 20.36
CA PHE A 53 17.95 16.57 20.51
C PHE A 53 18.91 16.10 21.61
N SER A 54 18.40 15.44 22.65
CA SER A 54 19.20 14.94 23.78
C SER A 54 19.94 13.63 23.49
N SER A 55 19.44 12.79 22.57
CA SER A 55 20.08 11.52 22.24
C SER A 55 19.84 11.08 20.79
N MET A 56 20.80 10.33 20.24
CA MET A 56 20.75 9.76 18.89
C MET A 56 21.26 8.31 18.87
N GLN A 57 20.62 7.45 18.06
CA GLN A 57 21.04 6.05 17.89
C GLN A 57 20.89 5.56 16.44
N VAL A 58 21.72 4.60 16.05
CA VAL A 58 21.55 3.86 14.79
C VAL A 58 20.63 2.66 15.03
N GLY A 59 19.49 2.67 14.34
CA GLY A 59 18.50 1.59 14.29
C GLY A 59 18.80 0.53 13.24
N ASN A 60 17.86 -0.40 13.05
CA ASN A 60 18.01 -1.46 12.07
C ASN A 60 18.12 -0.89 10.64
N ASN A 61 18.81 -1.61 9.75
CA ASN A 61 19.03 -1.23 8.36
C ASN A 61 19.68 0.15 8.15
N GLY A 62 20.45 0.64 9.13
CA GLY A 62 21.18 1.92 9.03
C GLY A 62 20.29 3.15 9.16
N THR A 63 19.09 3.01 9.71
CA THR A 63 18.21 4.14 10.04
C THR A 63 18.71 4.89 11.26
N TYR A 64 18.53 6.20 11.31
CA TYR A 64 18.93 7.02 12.47
C TYR A 64 17.69 7.39 13.27
N TRP A 65 17.79 7.33 14.59
CA TRP A 65 16.73 7.64 15.53
C TRP A 65 17.16 8.75 16.47
N PHE A 66 16.25 9.69 16.73
CA PHE A 66 16.49 10.88 17.54
C PHE A 66 15.46 10.99 18.65
N GLN A 67 15.90 11.37 19.84
CA GLN A 67 15.04 11.75 20.96
C GLN A 67 15.16 13.28 21.13
N PRO A 68 14.05 14.03 21.07
CA PRO A 68 14.06 15.46 21.36
C PRO A 68 14.46 15.71 22.80
N ASP A 69 15.20 16.80 22.98
CA ASP A 69 15.39 17.44 24.26
C ASP A 69 14.06 18.07 24.70
N ASN A 70 13.63 17.74 25.92
CA ASN A 70 12.38 18.23 26.47
C ASN A 70 12.50 19.63 27.09
N GLY A 71 13.71 20.21 27.15
CA GLY A 71 13.98 21.57 27.61
C GLY A 71 13.54 21.86 29.06
N TYR A 72 14.16 22.85 29.69
CA TYR A 72 13.77 23.39 31.00
C TYR A 72 12.38 24.10 31.03
N GLY A 73 11.47 23.77 30.11
CA GLY A 73 10.14 24.37 29.96
C GLY A 73 9.14 23.83 30.98
N GLN A 74 8.52 24.72 31.76
CA GLN A 74 7.61 24.43 32.88
C GLN A 74 6.73 23.16 32.70
N LYS A 75 7.13 22.09 33.39
CA LYS A 75 6.40 20.83 33.54
C LYS A 75 5.10 21.06 34.34
N THR A 76 4.02 21.53 33.71
CA THR A 76 2.74 21.78 34.40
C THR A 76 1.78 20.58 34.39
N ASN A 77 2.06 19.55 33.58
CA ASN A 77 1.13 18.44 33.36
C ASN A 77 1.87 17.09 33.52
N SER A 78 1.46 16.27 34.49
CA SER A 78 2.07 14.98 34.83
C SER A 78 1.89 13.86 33.80
N ALA A 79 1.45 14.17 32.58
CA ALA A 79 1.01 13.21 31.56
C ALA A 79 1.88 13.20 30.28
N ASP A 80 2.88 14.07 30.16
CA ASP A 80 3.64 14.27 28.92
C ASP A 80 5.07 13.66 28.96
N PHE A 81 5.25 12.52 29.63
CA PHE A 81 6.47 11.71 29.56
C PHE A 81 6.45 10.84 28.30
N LEU A 82 6.84 11.43 27.18
CA LEU A 82 6.90 10.73 25.90
C LEU A 82 8.35 10.52 25.49
N LEU A 83 8.79 9.27 25.45
CA LEU A 83 9.86 8.89 24.54
C LEU A 83 9.30 9.07 23.12
N ARG A 84 9.83 10.05 22.39
CA ARG A 84 9.43 10.38 21.03
C ARG A 84 10.61 10.09 20.13
N LEU A 85 10.55 8.97 19.44
CA LEU A 85 11.63 8.54 18.58
C LEU A 85 11.33 8.93 17.13
N TYR A 86 12.15 9.82 16.58
CA TYR A 86 12.04 10.25 15.19
C TYR A 86 12.97 9.43 14.31
N GLN A 87 12.44 8.77 13.28
CA GLN A 87 13.24 7.96 12.35
C GLN A 87 13.59 8.75 11.08
N VAL A 88 14.86 8.65 10.67
CA VAL A 88 15.39 9.26 9.45
C VAL A 88 15.84 8.20 8.46
N ASP A 89 15.45 8.38 7.20
CA ASP A 89 15.78 7.50 6.09
C ASP A 89 17.18 7.80 5.50
N PRO A 90 18.11 6.85 5.52
CA PRO A 90 19.45 7.02 4.98
C PRO A 90 19.51 7.09 3.44
N SER A 91 18.43 6.74 2.71
CA SER A 91 18.38 6.78 1.24
C SER A 91 18.18 8.19 0.68
N LEU A 92 17.82 9.18 1.51
CA LEU A 92 17.78 10.61 1.16
C LEU A 92 19.17 11.25 1.11
N LYS A 93 20.23 10.43 1.11
CA LYS A 93 21.61 10.85 0.87
C LYS A 93 21.81 11.33 -0.57
N GLY A 94 21.54 12.61 -0.82
CA GLY A 94 22.24 13.35 -1.86
C GLY A 94 23.58 13.84 -1.30
N ALA A 95 24.68 13.19 -1.68
CA ALA A 95 26.02 13.69 -1.42
C ALA A 95 26.46 14.56 -2.60
N GLU A 96 26.65 15.86 -2.38
CA GLU A 96 27.55 16.64 -3.23
C GLU A 96 28.78 16.98 -2.42
N THR A 97 29.91 16.30 -2.68
CA THR A 97 31.20 16.78 -2.20
C THR A 97 31.45 18.19 -2.70
N GLY A 98 31.49 19.18 -1.79
CA GLY A 98 32.20 20.42 -2.06
C GLY A 98 33.64 20.08 -2.43
N ALA A 99 34.16 20.70 -3.49
CA ALA A 99 35.49 20.41 -4.04
C ALA A 99 36.65 20.78 -3.07
N ASP A 100 36.34 21.33 -1.90
CA ASP A 100 37.27 21.89 -0.92
C ASP A 100 37.40 21.07 0.38
N GLY A 101 36.60 20.04 0.59
CA GLY A 101 36.65 19.20 1.79
C GLY A 101 35.90 19.73 3.02
N SER A 102 35.03 20.72 2.86
CA SER A 102 34.22 21.32 3.95
C SER A 102 33.14 20.39 4.56
N VAL A 103 32.73 20.71 5.81
CA VAL A 103 31.64 20.09 6.59
C VAL A 103 30.29 20.33 5.90
N GLN A 104 29.49 19.27 5.70
CA GLN A 104 28.16 19.40 5.10
C GLN A 104 27.05 19.40 6.14
N PHE A 105 26.15 20.36 5.97
CA PHE A 105 24.90 20.50 6.70
C PHE A 105 23.80 19.73 5.96
N LEU A 106 23.14 18.78 6.63
CA LEU A 106 22.19 17.87 6.00
C LEU A 106 20.78 18.52 5.95
N ASN A 107 20.52 19.34 4.94
CA ASN A 107 19.21 19.99 4.72
C ASN A 107 18.07 19.03 4.27
N PHE A 108 18.26 17.72 4.36
CA PHE A 108 17.34 16.71 3.78
C PHE A 108 16.88 15.63 4.77
N ILE A 109 16.82 15.94 6.07
CA ILE A 109 16.25 15.01 7.05
C ILE A 109 14.72 15.02 6.93
N GLN A 110 14.15 14.09 6.16
CA GLN A 110 12.70 13.85 6.15
C GLN A 110 12.36 12.80 7.22
N PHE A 111 11.67 13.23 8.28
CA PHE A 111 11.17 12.34 9.32
C PHE A 111 9.98 11.54 8.78
N ARG A 112 10.04 10.21 8.86
CA ARG A 112 8.97 9.34 8.33
C ARG A 112 7.79 9.17 9.28
N ASP A 113 7.95 9.49 10.56
CA ASP A 113 6.91 9.23 11.57
C ASP A 113 7.10 10.11 12.83
N PRO A 114 6.56 11.33 12.88
CA PRO A 114 6.64 12.20 14.06
C PRO A 114 5.72 11.76 15.22
N ASP A 115 4.90 10.71 15.03
CA ASP A 115 3.82 10.31 15.93
C ASP A 115 4.02 8.94 16.63
N LYS A 116 5.18 8.29 16.50
CA LYS A 116 5.56 7.14 17.35
C LYS A 116 5.79 7.57 18.79
N LYS A 117 4.69 7.68 19.52
CA LYS A 117 4.59 8.03 20.93
C LYS A 117 4.68 6.76 21.77
N ILE A 118 5.79 6.58 22.49
CA ILE A 118 5.87 5.57 23.56
C ILE A 118 5.43 6.26 24.86
N ASN A 119 4.21 5.94 25.30
CA ASN A 119 3.67 6.44 26.56
C ASN A 119 4.20 5.59 27.73
N ILE A 120 4.86 6.22 28.70
CA ILE A 120 5.30 5.54 29.93
C ILE A 120 4.14 5.52 30.94
N PRO A 121 3.58 4.35 31.31
CA PRO A 121 2.52 4.27 32.31
C PRO A 121 3.07 4.57 33.72
N ASN A 122 2.23 5.13 34.60
CA ASN A 122 2.56 5.32 36.03
C ASN A 122 2.98 3.99 36.67
N PHE A 123 4.06 3.98 37.45
CA PHE A 123 4.52 2.79 38.20
C PHE A 123 4.88 3.12 39.64
N THR A 124 4.63 2.16 40.54
CA THR A 124 5.03 2.25 41.95
C THR A 124 6.32 1.45 42.15
N LEU A 125 7.38 2.12 42.59
CA LEU A 125 8.62 1.47 43.01
C LEU A 125 8.47 1.00 44.47
N VAL A 126 8.50 -0.31 44.70
CA VAL A 126 8.60 -0.89 46.05
C VAL A 126 10.08 -1.14 46.33
N ASN A 127 10.72 -0.27 47.13
CA ASN A 127 12.07 -0.52 47.64
C ASN A 127 11.97 -1.17 49.02
N GLU A 128 12.64 -2.30 49.22
CA GLU A 128 12.59 -3.09 50.46
C GLU A 128 13.24 -2.42 51.69
N ASN A 129 13.85 -1.23 51.57
CA ASN A 129 14.58 -0.61 52.68
C ASN A 129 14.30 0.87 53.03
N THR A 130 13.32 1.55 52.42
CA THR A 130 12.82 2.85 52.89
C THR A 130 11.37 3.07 52.44
N ALA A 131 10.59 3.84 53.21
CA ALA A 131 9.16 4.10 53.00
C ALA A 131 8.75 4.26 51.52
N GLU A 132 7.68 3.55 51.12
CA GLU A 132 7.08 3.53 49.79
C GLU A 132 6.96 4.96 49.20
N ARG A 133 7.57 5.19 48.03
CA ARG A 133 7.31 6.36 47.20
C ARG A 133 6.54 5.93 45.95
N ASN A 134 5.35 6.48 45.77
CA ASN A 134 4.72 6.50 44.45
C ASN A 134 5.50 7.49 43.59
N LEU A 135 6.22 6.99 42.58
CA LEU A 135 6.84 7.84 41.58
C LEU A 135 5.77 8.16 40.54
N THR A 136 5.61 9.45 40.27
CA THR A 136 4.73 9.96 39.21
C THR A 136 5.58 10.30 38.00
N GLY A 137 4.95 10.53 36.83
CA GLY A 137 5.70 10.94 35.64
C GLY A 137 6.72 12.05 35.93
N GLY A 138 6.37 13.04 36.76
CA GLY A 138 7.22 14.18 37.14
C GLY A 138 8.57 13.87 37.80
N ASP A 139 8.82 12.59 38.14
CA ASP A 139 10.04 12.13 38.82
C ASP A 139 11.12 11.56 37.86
N PHE A 140 10.88 11.52 36.54
CA PHE A 140 11.82 10.97 35.53
C PHE A 140 12.26 12.03 34.51
N ASP A 141 13.50 11.98 34.02
CA ASP A 141 13.93 12.66 32.78
C ASP A 141 14.73 11.73 31.88
N ILE A 142 14.41 11.71 30.58
CA ILE A 142 15.02 10.78 29.62
C ILE A 142 16.11 11.51 28.84
N GLU A 143 17.36 11.29 29.24
CA GLU A 143 18.52 11.90 28.56
C GLU A 143 19.12 11.00 27.48
N SER A 144 19.01 9.68 27.64
CA SER A 144 19.59 8.74 26.69
C SER A 144 18.73 7.51 26.46
N PHE A 145 18.79 6.98 25.25
CA PHE A 145 18.16 5.72 24.88
C PHE A 145 19.10 4.87 24.03
N VAL A 146 18.98 3.55 24.13
CA VAL A 146 19.69 2.59 23.28
C VAL A 146 18.82 1.40 22.88
N PHE A 147 18.96 0.96 21.63
CA PHE A 147 18.31 -0.26 21.16
C PHE A 147 19.14 -1.50 21.52
N ASP A 148 18.48 -2.51 22.07
CA ASP A 148 19.02 -3.86 22.20
C ASP A 148 18.76 -4.67 20.91
N LYS A 149 19.44 -5.82 20.78
CA LYS A 149 19.43 -6.69 19.60
C LYS A 149 18.04 -7.24 19.23
N ASP A 150 17.16 -7.36 20.22
CA ASP A 150 15.78 -7.84 20.10
C ASP A 150 14.76 -6.73 19.85
N GLY A 151 15.23 -5.48 19.69
CA GLY A 151 14.38 -4.30 19.48
C GLY A 151 13.81 -3.70 20.77
N THR A 152 14.15 -4.24 21.95
CA THR A 152 13.85 -3.58 23.22
C THR A 152 14.68 -2.31 23.40
N ILE A 153 14.17 -1.37 24.19
CA ILE A 153 14.76 -0.05 24.39
C ILE A 153 15.18 0.07 25.84
N TRP A 154 16.44 0.42 26.08
CA TRP A 154 16.93 0.80 27.40
C TRP A 154 17.06 2.31 27.49
N VAL A 155 16.70 2.85 28.66
CA VAL A 155 16.70 4.28 28.95
C VAL A 155 17.37 4.53 30.30
N GLY A 156 18.22 5.56 30.36
CA GLY A 156 18.74 6.11 31.60
C GLY A 156 17.91 7.30 32.06
N ASP A 157 17.68 7.40 33.37
CA ASP A 157 16.94 8.49 34.01
C ASP A 157 17.91 9.54 34.61
N GLU A 158 17.75 10.82 34.29
CA GLU A 158 18.59 11.92 34.80
C GLU A 158 18.16 12.41 36.20
N PHE A 159 16.90 12.24 36.57
CA PHE A 159 16.39 12.66 37.88
C PHE A 159 16.46 11.57 38.94
N GLY A 160 16.54 10.30 38.52
CA GLY A 160 16.80 9.15 39.38
C GLY A 160 17.87 8.23 38.79
N PRO A 161 18.76 7.62 39.60
CA PRO A 161 19.83 6.77 39.08
C PRO A 161 19.29 5.38 38.70
N TYR A 162 18.40 5.30 37.71
CA TYR A 162 17.71 4.07 37.30
C TYR A 162 17.91 3.77 35.81
N LEU A 163 18.08 2.48 35.51
CA LEU A 163 17.89 1.95 34.16
C LEU A 163 16.46 1.43 34.00
N LEU A 164 15.82 1.81 32.90
CA LEU A 164 14.49 1.40 32.51
C LEU A 164 14.56 0.60 31.21
N ARG A 165 13.71 -0.42 31.08
CA ARG A 165 13.64 -1.26 29.88
C ARG A 165 12.22 -1.36 29.34
N PHE A 166 12.05 -1.06 28.07
CA PHE A 166 10.77 -1.06 27.37
C PHE A 166 10.76 -2.03 26.20
N ASP A 167 9.60 -2.59 25.88
CA ASP A 167 9.39 -3.22 24.57
C ASP A 167 9.10 -2.17 23.48
N ALA A 168 8.98 -2.62 22.24
CA ALA A 168 8.70 -1.78 21.09
C ALA A 168 7.33 -1.06 21.15
N THR A 169 6.41 -1.49 22.04
CA THR A 169 5.12 -0.82 22.26
C THR A 169 5.19 0.27 23.34
N GLY A 170 6.34 0.40 24.00
CA GLY A 170 6.53 1.33 25.10
C GLY A 170 6.15 0.79 26.47
N LYS A 171 5.85 -0.51 26.57
CA LYS A 171 5.54 -1.13 27.86
C LYS A 171 6.82 -1.42 28.62
N LEU A 172 6.88 -0.99 29.87
CA LEU A 172 7.95 -1.31 30.80
C LEU A 172 7.99 -2.82 31.05
N LEU A 173 9.15 -3.43 30.82
CA LEU A 173 9.34 -4.88 30.89
C LEU A 173 9.73 -5.37 32.28
N GLU A 174 10.30 -4.50 33.11
CA GLU A 174 10.78 -4.84 34.45
C GLU A 174 10.79 -3.64 35.39
N ALA A 175 10.90 -3.91 36.70
CA ALA A 175 11.03 -2.84 37.69
C ALA A 175 12.31 -2.03 37.43
N PRO A 176 12.30 -0.69 37.66
CA PRO A 176 13.47 0.15 37.50
C PRO A 176 14.68 -0.38 38.27
N ILE A 177 15.84 -0.44 37.59
CA ILE A 177 17.05 -1.03 38.14
C ILE A 177 17.95 0.09 38.67
N ALA A 178 18.10 0.17 39.99
CA ALA A 178 18.88 1.20 40.65
C ALA A 178 20.39 1.00 40.49
N VAL A 179 21.12 2.08 40.18
CA VAL A 179 22.59 2.12 40.20
C VAL A 179 23.06 2.01 41.67
N PRO A 180 24.03 1.12 41.97
CA PRO A 180 24.49 0.91 43.34
C PRO A 180 25.30 2.10 43.90
N ASN A 181 25.31 2.26 45.22
CA ASN A 181 26.18 3.18 45.98
C ASN A 181 26.05 4.68 45.66
N VAL A 182 24.96 5.11 45.02
CA VAL A 182 24.63 6.52 44.79
C VAL A 182 24.07 7.14 46.07
N PHE A 183 24.52 8.35 46.43
CA PHE A 183 23.90 9.11 47.53
C PHE A 183 22.45 9.43 47.14
N ALA A 184 21.48 8.68 47.66
CA ALA A 184 20.16 9.27 47.89
C ALA A 184 20.40 10.42 48.89
N PRO A 185 19.95 11.66 48.64
CA PRO A 185 20.15 12.71 49.62
C PRO A 185 19.41 12.31 50.90
N GLN A 186 20.15 11.79 51.87
CA GLN A 186 19.77 11.84 53.26
C GLN A 186 19.79 13.31 53.64
N ASN A 187 18.70 14.01 53.33
CA ASN A 187 18.34 15.24 53.99
C ASN A 187 17.30 14.87 55.06
N PRO A 188 17.69 14.76 56.35
CA PRO A 188 16.75 14.47 57.44
C PRO A 188 15.58 15.47 57.51
N ALA A 189 15.72 16.67 56.92
CA ALA A 189 14.65 17.67 56.85
C ALA A 189 13.55 17.34 55.81
N VAL A 190 13.83 16.50 54.81
CA VAL A 190 12.84 16.06 53.81
C VAL A 190 11.89 15.01 54.40
N LEU A 191 12.37 14.19 55.35
CA LEU A 191 11.53 13.31 56.18
C LEU A 191 10.60 14.08 57.14
N ALA A 192 10.85 15.37 57.37
CA ALA A 192 10.04 16.26 58.20
C ALA A 192 9.04 17.11 57.40
N GLY A 193 8.91 16.89 56.08
CA GLY A 193 7.85 17.49 55.26
C GLY A 193 7.96 18.99 55.02
N ASN A 194 9.14 19.61 55.18
CA ASN A 194 9.27 21.08 55.13
C ASN A 194 10.35 21.63 54.19
N ALA A 195 10.74 20.89 53.17
CA ALA A 195 11.56 21.42 52.08
C ALA A 195 11.12 20.84 50.74
N THR A 196 10.95 21.71 49.75
CA THR A 196 10.97 21.33 48.33
C THR A 196 12.31 20.63 48.07
N ALA A 197 12.26 19.35 47.74
CA ALA A 197 13.45 18.59 47.38
C ALA A 197 14.01 19.18 46.09
N ASN A 198 15.04 20.01 46.20
CA ASN A 198 15.88 20.33 45.05
C ASN A 198 16.79 19.11 44.82
N LEU A 199 16.26 18.08 44.17
CA LEU A 199 17.07 17.09 43.47
C LEU A 199 17.67 17.82 42.26
N SER A 200 18.67 18.67 42.47
CA SER A 200 19.36 19.28 41.34
C SER A 200 20.09 18.15 40.59
N SER A 201 19.54 17.70 39.46
CA SER A 201 20.21 17.10 38.27
C SER A 201 21.38 16.15 38.55
N ARG A 202 21.15 14.99 39.17
CA ARG A 202 22.27 14.09 39.56
C ARG A 202 22.03 12.58 39.34
N GLY A 203 21.41 12.21 38.22
CA GLY A 203 21.12 10.83 37.80
C GLY A 203 22.05 10.35 36.68
N LEU A 204 21.54 9.48 35.81
CA LEU A 204 22.24 8.95 34.66
C LEU A 204 22.14 9.94 33.49
N GLU A 205 23.25 10.58 33.14
CA GLU A 205 23.30 11.55 32.04
C GLU A 205 23.29 10.86 30.68
N SER A 206 23.99 9.73 30.56
CA SER A 206 24.07 9.03 29.29
C SER A 206 24.27 7.53 29.48
N THR A 207 23.69 6.76 28.58
CA THR A 207 23.76 5.30 28.55
C THR A 207 24.07 4.86 27.13
N ALA A 208 25.19 4.14 26.97
CA ALA A 208 25.56 3.47 25.74
C ALA A 208 25.34 1.96 25.87
N ILE A 209 25.16 1.28 24.74
CA ILE A 209 25.21 -0.18 24.66
C ILE A 209 26.44 -0.60 23.87
N ASN A 210 27.21 -1.56 24.39
CA ASN A 210 28.40 -2.05 23.73
C ASN A 210 28.06 -2.74 22.38
N THR A 211 29.03 -2.89 21.48
CA THR A 211 28.75 -3.36 20.11
C THR A 211 28.31 -4.81 20.00
N SER A 212 28.70 -5.67 20.95
CA SER A 212 28.17 -7.03 21.09
C SER A 212 26.82 -7.11 21.77
N LYS A 213 26.26 -5.99 22.25
CA LYS A 213 24.96 -5.89 22.91
C LYS A 213 24.86 -6.84 24.13
N THR A 214 25.93 -6.91 24.91
CA THR A 214 26.01 -7.69 26.16
C THR A 214 26.02 -6.83 27.40
N LYS A 215 26.38 -5.54 27.28
CA LYS A 215 26.49 -4.61 28.40
C LYS A 215 25.96 -3.22 28.04
N LEU A 216 25.33 -2.58 29.02
CA LEU A 216 25.14 -1.14 29.03
C LEU A 216 26.28 -0.48 29.78
N ILE A 217 26.73 0.66 29.29
CA ILE A 217 27.70 1.53 29.96
C ILE A 217 26.98 2.82 30.26
N THR A 218 26.89 3.18 31.53
CA THR A 218 26.09 4.34 31.96
C THR A 218 26.92 5.31 32.79
N ALA A 219 26.81 6.59 32.47
CA ALA A 219 27.51 7.70 33.12
C ALA A 219 26.58 8.38 34.13
N LEU A 220 27.05 8.48 35.38
CA LEU A 220 26.32 9.08 36.49
C LEU A 220 26.91 10.45 36.85
N GLU A 221 26.11 11.51 36.75
CA GLU A 221 26.41 12.84 37.31
C GLU A 221 26.04 12.84 38.80
N GLY A 222 26.86 12.28 39.69
CA GLY A 222 26.48 12.17 41.10
C GLY A 222 27.62 11.88 42.06
N VAL A 223 27.44 12.26 43.33
CA VAL A 223 28.42 11.95 44.39
C VAL A 223 28.25 10.49 44.80
N VAL A 224 29.30 9.69 44.61
CA VAL A 224 29.36 8.30 45.10
C VAL A 224 30.08 8.26 46.44
N THR A 225 29.64 7.37 47.32
CA THR A 225 30.23 7.21 48.66
C THR A 225 31.74 6.93 48.55
N GLY A 226 32.56 7.80 49.15
CA GLY A 226 34.03 7.71 49.12
C GLY A 226 34.73 8.65 48.13
N ASP A 227 33.99 9.42 47.33
CA ASP A 227 34.56 10.48 46.49
C ASP A 227 34.87 11.78 47.24
N SER A 228 35.81 12.55 46.69
CA SER A 228 36.04 13.95 47.06
C SER A 228 34.79 14.78 46.75
N ALA A 229 34.43 15.71 47.63
CA ALA A 229 33.28 16.60 47.45
C ALA A 229 33.44 17.64 46.32
N THR A 230 34.59 17.64 45.63
CA THR A 230 34.84 18.45 44.42
C THR A 230 34.17 17.76 43.23
N ASN A 231 33.18 18.39 42.60
CA ASN A 231 32.32 17.85 41.53
C ASN A 231 33.05 17.45 40.20
N ASP A 232 34.33 17.09 40.24
CA ASP A 232 35.18 16.90 39.05
C ASP A 232 35.31 15.42 38.63
N VAL A 233 34.62 14.51 39.34
CA VAL A 233 34.70 13.07 39.13
C VAL A 233 33.30 12.50 38.85
N LEU A 234 33.12 11.96 37.66
CA LEU A 234 31.95 11.20 37.27
C LEU A 234 32.21 9.70 37.42
N ARG A 235 31.12 8.93 37.46
CA ARG A 235 31.19 7.47 37.52
C ARG A 235 30.60 6.85 36.26
N ILE A 236 31.35 5.91 35.70
CA ILE A 236 30.89 5.08 34.60
C ILE A 236 30.72 3.67 35.14
N TYR A 237 29.54 3.09 34.95
CA TYR A 237 29.21 1.73 35.39
C TYR A 237 29.00 0.81 34.20
N GLU A 238 29.47 -0.43 34.33
CA GLU A 238 29.02 -1.52 33.47
C GLU A 238 27.76 -2.16 34.06
N PHE A 239 26.77 -2.42 33.21
CA PHE A 239 25.60 -3.21 33.55
C PHE A 239 25.50 -4.38 32.58
N ASP A 240 25.54 -5.61 33.11
CA ASP A 240 25.45 -6.82 32.30
C ASP A 240 24.00 -7.11 31.93
N LEU A 241 23.71 -7.20 30.62
CA LEU A 241 22.35 -7.40 30.11
C LEU A 241 21.80 -8.80 30.38
N THR A 242 22.68 -9.79 30.60
CA THR A 242 22.28 -11.18 30.83
C THR A 242 21.96 -11.41 32.30
N SER A 243 22.87 -11.04 33.21
CA SER A 243 22.65 -11.19 34.66
C SER A 243 21.78 -10.07 35.24
N LYS A 244 21.61 -8.97 34.50
CA LYS A 244 20.88 -7.76 34.93
C LYS A 244 21.45 -7.14 36.21
N THR A 245 22.77 -7.07 36.29
CA THR A 245 23.48 -6.55 37.46
C THR A 245 24.54 -5.55 37.07
N PHE A 246 24.70 -4.51 37.89
CA PHE A 246 25.84 -3.62 37.81
C PHE A 246 27.13 -4.35 38.21
N GLY A 247 28.15 -4.21 37.37
CA GLY A 247 29.46 -4.82 37.51
C GLY A 247 30.53 -3.79 37.88
N THR A 248 31.55 -3.67 37.04
CA THR A 248 32.70 -2.79 37.27
C THR A 248 32.30 -1.32 37.25
N GLN A 249 32.96 -0.53 38.11
CA GLN A 249 32.81 0.92 38.19
C GLN A 249 34.15 1.58 37.87
N TYR A 250 34.10 2.61 37.03
CA TYR A 250 35.25 3.40 36.61
C TYR A 250 35.13 4.86 37.07
N LYS A 251 36.28 5.49 37.33
CA LYS A 251 36.36 6.92 37.61
C LYS A 251 36.63 7.67 36.32
N TYR A 252 35.83 8.69 36.03
CA TYR A 252 36.03 9.58 34.89
C TYR A 252 36.32 10.99 35.40
N LYS A 253 37.40 11.60 34.95
CA LYS A 253 37.83 12.94 35.39
C LYS A 253 37.45 13.98 34.34
N LEU A 254 36.72 15.01 34.75
CA LEU A 254 36.41 16.17 33.89
C LEU A 254 37.64 17.10 33.79
N GLU A 255 37.88 17.71 32.62
CA GLU A 255 39.08 18.56 32.43
C GLU A 255 39.03 19.89 33.20
N LYS A 256 37.84 20.44 33.48
CA LYS A 256 37.69 21.79 34.06
C LYS A 256 36.74 21.74 35.27
N THR A 257 37.16 22.39 36.36
CA THR A 257 36.57 22.18 37.70
C THR A 257 35.49 23.22 38.05
N SER A 258 34.72 23.70 37.06
CA SER A 258 33.58 24.59 37.33
C SER A 258 32.42 23.76 37.89
N ASN A 259 31.59 24.35 38.74
CA ASN A 259 30.57 23.62 39.52
C ASN A 259 29.39 23.06 38.70
N SER A 260 29.51 22.96 37.38
CA SER A 260 28.40 22.74 36.45
C SER A 260 28.90 21.99 35.21
N GLN A 261 29.59 20.87 35.38
CA GLN A 261 30.08 20.04 34.28
C GLN A 261 29.57 18.60 34.36
N SER A 262 29.10 18.05 33.23
CA SER A 262 28.54 16.69 33.10
C SER A 262 29.07 15.97 31.85
N ILE A 263 28.60 14.75 31.58
CA ILE A 263 28.77 14.08 30.27
C ILE A 263 27.46 14.28 29.52
N ASN A 264 27.50 14.85 28.31
CA ASN A 264 26.31 14.99 27.47
C ASN A 264 25.93 13.64 26.84
N ASP A 265 26.89 12.97 26.20
CA ASP A 265 26.61 11.71 25.52
C ASP A 265 27.79 10.73 25.54
N LEU A 266 27.45 9.45 25.48
CA LEU A 266 28.32 8.31 25.46
C LEU A 266 27.92 7.40 24.29
N THR A 267 28.85 7.11 23.39
CA THR A 267 28.59 6.23 22.25
C THR A 267 29.67 5.16 22.12
N ALA A 268 29.25 3.89 21.99
CA ALA A 268 30.17 2.77 21.85
C ALA A 268 30.87 2.76 20.48
N ILE A 269 32.21 2.74 20.49
CA ILE A 269 33.04 2.46 19.31
C ILE A 269 33.10 0.94 19.10
N ASN A 270 33.43 0.21 20.17
CA ASN A 270 33.44 -1.24 20.24
C ASN A 270 33.05 -1.70 21.66
N ASP A 271 33.44 -2.91 22.07
CA ASP A 271 33.04 -3.47 23.36
C ASP A 271 33.75 -2.84 24.57
N ASN A 272 34.88 -2.16 24.35
CA ASN A 272 35.70 -1.57 25.40
C ASN A 272 35.95 -0.07 25.19
N GLU A 273 35.88 0.41 23.95
CA GLU A 273 36.17 1.80 23.59
C GLU A 273 34.89 2.60 23.32
N TYR A 274 34.84 3.84 23.84
CA TYR A 274 33.67 4.72 23.77
C TYR A 274 34.08 6.15 23.43
N LEU A 275 33.21 6.85 22.70
CA LEU A 275 33.26 8.30 22.57
C LEU A 275 32.47 8.95 23.71
N VAL A 276 33.01 10.01 24.27
CA VAL A 276 32.43 10.80 25.36
C VAL A 276 32.40 12.26 24.95
N ILE A 277 31.23 12.88 25.08
CA ILE A 277 31.07 14.34 25.00
C ILE A 277 31.01 14.88 26.44
N GLU A 278 31.97 15.72 26.82
CA GLU A 278 31.90 16.45 28.10
C GLU A 278 31.02 17.70 27.95
N LYS A 279 30.37 18.16 29.03
CA LYS A 279 29.56 19.39 29.11
C LYS A 279 30.20 20.39 30.11
N ASP A 280 30.74 21.54 29.70
CA ASP A 280 30.82 22.79 30.46
C ASP A 280 29.48 23.60 30.41
N ARG A 281 28.79 23.80 31.54
CA ARG A 281 27.61 24.70 31.66
C ARG A 281 28.05 26.12 32.05
N LEU A 282 28.73 26.83 31.14
CA LEU A 282 29.00 28.28 31.31
C LEU A 282 27.96 29.10 30.56
N THR A 283 27.44 30.17 31.19
CA THR A 283 26.49 31.09 30.57
C THR A 283 27.22 32.19 29.77
N GLY A 284 26.77 32.48 28.54
CA GLY A 284 27.19 33.63 27.74
C GLY A 284 28.52 33.45 26.98
N ALA A 285 29.16 34.56 26.58
CA ALA A 285 30.37 34.58 25.74
C ALA A 285 31.63 33.90 26.33
N ALA A 286 31.52 33.31 27.54
CA ALA A 286 32.54 32.53 28.22
C ALA A 286 32.33 31.00 28.08
N ALA A 287 31.29 30.56 27.35
CA ALA A 287 31.10 29.16 26.99
C ALA A 287 32.21 28.72 26.02
N GLU A 288 33.24 28.07 26.57
CA GLU A 288 34.37 27.50 25.83
C GLU A 288 34.13 26.00 25.68
N PHE A 289 33.27 25.66 24.72
CA PHE A 289 33.43 24.58 23.75
C PHE A 289 34.13 23.26 24.19
N LYS A 290 33.40 22.14 24.03
CA LYS A 290 33.73 20.83 24.58
C LYS A 290 34.35 19.88 23.55
N ARG A 291 35.34 19.09 23.98
CA ARG A 291 36.08 18.11 23.17
C ARG A 291 35.35 16.76 23.13
N ILE A 292 35.57 16.01 22.05
CA ILE A 292 35.18 14.60 22.00
C ILE A 292 36.38 13.76 22.42
N TYR A 293 36.22 13.03 23.51
CA TYR A 293 37.22 12.08 23.98
C TYR A 293 36.86 10.68 23.58
N LYS A 294 37.87 9.89 23.28
CA LYS A 294 37.82 8.44 23.30
C LYS A 294 38.35 7.95 24.64
N ILE A 295 37.63 7.02 25.24
CA ILE A 295 38.07 6.25 26.40
C ILE A 295 38.17 4.77 26.04
N ASP A 296 39.04 4.05 26.75
CA ASP A 296 39.10 2.58 26.75
C ASP A 296 38.90 2.13 28.21
N LEU A 297 37.82 1.38 28.46
CA LEU A 297 37.47 0.90 29.80
C LEU A 297 38.54 -0.02 30.42
N THR A 298 39.45 -0.57 29.62
CA THR A 298 40.58 -1.39 30.09
C THR A 298 41.79 -0.56 30.53
N GLN A 299 41.79 0.76 30.28
CA GLN A 299 42.94 1.63 30.50
C GLN A 299 42.64 2.69 31.56
N VAL A 300 43.24 2.53 32.74
CA VAL A 300 43.18 3.51 33.83
C VAL A 300 44.57 4.02 34.21
N ASP A 301 44.63 5.26 34.69
CA ASP A 301 45.84 5.87 35.23
C ASP A 301 46.20 5.31 36.62
N ALA A 302 47.32 5.77 37.18
CA ALA A 302 47.81 5.33 38.50
C ALA A 302 46.83 5.64 39.66
N ASN A 303 45.85 6.53 39.46
CA ASN A 303 44.84 6.91 40.44
C ASN A 303 43.48 6.24 40.18
N GLY A 304 43.40 5.37 39.16
CA GLY A 304 42.19 4.64 38.77
C GLY A 304 41.21 5.42 37.91
N PHE A 305 41.64 6.52 37.28
CA PHE A 305 40.83 7.26 36.30
C PHE A 305 41.00 6.71 34.90
N LEU A 306 39.92 6.64 34.13
CA LEU A 306 39.98 6.30 32.71
C LEU A 306 40.91 7.25 31.96
N ILE A 307 41.77 6.68 31.14
CA ILE A 307 42.65 7.45 30.26
C ILE A 307 41.82 7.95 29.08
N LYS A 308 41.90 9.26 28.82
CA LYS A 308 41.20 9.93 27.72
C LYS A 308 42.17 10.24 26.58
N GLN A 309 41.74 9.98 25.35
CA GLN A 309 42.40 10.42 24.13
C GLN A 309 41.48 11.39 23.39
N GLU A 310 41.93 12.61 23.12
CA GLU A 310 41.18 13.53 22.27
C GLU A 310 41.16 13.00 20.83
N VAL A 311 39.97 12.87 20.24
CA VAL A 311 39.79 12.32 18.88
C VAL A 311 39.24 13.32 17.87
N ALA A 312 38.66 14.40 18.37
CA ALA A 312 38.30 15.56 17.57
C ALA A 312 38.39 16.80 18.45
N ASN A 313 39.21 17.75 18.03
CA ASN A 313 39.10 19.11 18.53
C ASN A 313 38.08 19.83 17.65
N LEU A 314 36.85 19.94 18.14
CA LEU A 314 35.79 20.61 17.41
C LEU A 314 36.13 22.12 17.15
N LEU A 315 37.13 22.72 17.83
CA LEU A 315 37.61 24.11 17.60
C LEU A 315 38.68 24.21 16.50
N ASP A 316 39.34 23.11 16.15
CA ASP A 316 40.52 23.07 15.26
C ASP A 316 40.24 22.20 14.01
N ILE A 317 38.99 22.20 13.54
CA ILE A 317 38.71 21.86 12.14
C ILE A 317 39.29 23.02 11.32
N GLN A 318 40.57 22.90 10.94
CA GLN A 318 41.28 23.88 10.11
C GLN A 318 40.49 24.12 8.82
N ASP A 319 39.95 25.34 8.63
CA ASP A 319 39.42 25.78 7.34
C ASP A 319 40.58 26.12 6.38
N PRO A 320 40.61 25.55 5.17
CA PRO A 320 41.56 25.96 4.14
C PRO A 320 41.37 27.39 3.59
N SER A 321 40.22 28.08 3.71
CA SER A 321 40.11 29.52 3.40
C SER A 321 38.72 30.18 3.60
N ASP A 322 38.29 30.37 4.84
CA ASP A 322 37.28 31.38 5.24
C ASP A 322 35.85 31.18 4.69
N LEU A 323 35.16 30.16 5.19
CA LEU A 323 33.77 29.78 4.82
C LEU A 323 32.68 30.79 5.21
N ASN A 324 32.93 31.76 6.09
CA ASN A 324 31.98 32.82 6.43
C ASN A 324 32.39 34.21 5.89
N GLY A 325 33.54 34.32 5.23
CA GLY A 325 34.03 35.52 4.55
C GLY A 325 34.38 36.67 5.50
N ASP A 326 34.68 36.38 6.77
CA ASP A 326 34.92 37.40 7.80
C ASP A 326 36.42 37.70 8.02
N GLY A 327 37.32 36.99 7.32
CA GLY A 327 38.77 37.18 7.40
C GLY A 327 39.40 36.70 8.70
N SER A 328 38.67 35.95 9.54
CA SER A 328 39.17 35.35 10.78
C SER A 328 40.01 34.10 10.50
N THR A 329 41.20 34.01 11.10
CA THR A 329 42.02 32.77 11.11
C THR A 329 41.54 31.73 12.14
N SER A 330 40.41 32.01 12.79
CA SER A 330 39.78 31.14 13.78
C SER A 330 38.32 31.00 13.42
N PHE A 331 37.99 29.97 12.64
CA PHE A 331 36.60 29.58 12.42
C PHE A 331 36.08 29.00 13.74
N LYS A 332 35.37 29.81 14.53
CA LYS A 332 34.58 29.29 15.64
C LYS A 332 33.36 28.63 15.03
N LEU A 333 33.33 27.30 15.00
CA LEU A 333 32.12 26.60 14.62
C LEU A 333 30.94 27.18 15.45
N PRO A 334 29.76 27.39 14.85
CA PRO A 334 28.66 28.02 15.55
C PRO A 334 28.00 27.10 16.61
N PHE A 335 28.48 25.86 16.81
CA PHE A 335 28.01 24.90 17.83
C PHE A 335 28.49 25.34 19.23
N GLN A 336 27.73 26.17 19.94
CA GLN A 336 28.06 26.46 21.34
C GLN A 336 27.80 25.25 22.25
N ASN A 337 26.88 24.33 21.89
CA ASN A 337 26.60 23.08 22.60
C ASN A 337 26.28 21.94 21.63
N VAL A 338 27.13 20.90 21.58
CA VAL A 338 26.79 19.59 20.99
C VAL A 338 26.12 18.75 22.07
N GLU A 339 24.95 18.20 21.78
CA GLU A 339 24.16 17.47 22.78
C GLU A 339 24.29 15.96 22.61
N ALA A 340 24.07 15.43 21.40
CA ALA A 340 24.22 14.00 21.14
C ALA A 340 25.17 13.72 19.97
N LEU A 341 25.73 12.51 19.92
CA LEU A 341 26.45 12.02 18.75
C LEU A 341 26.11 10.57 18.43
N THR A 342 26.45 10.15 17.20
CA THR A 342 26.45 8.75 16.84
C THR A 342 27.49 8.47 15.76
N ILE A 343 27.95 7.23 15.67
CA ILE A 343 28.97 6.82 14.71
C ILE A 343 28.30 6.40 13.40
N VAL A 344 28.69 7.04 12.30
CA VAL A 344 28.25 6.69 10.94
C VAL A 344 29.15 5.61 10.36
N ASP A 345 30.46 5.85 10.41
CA ASP A 345 31.49 4.91 10.00
C ASP A 345 32.81 5.20 10.73
N LYS A 346 33.88 4.48 10.38
CA LYS A 346 35.17 4.59 11.07
C LYS A 346 35.79 5.99 11.01
N ASN A 347 35.43 6.83 10.04
CA ASN A 347 36.01 8.15 9.85
C ASN A 347 35.01 9.27 10.12
N THR A 348 33.76 8.96 10.47
CA THR A 348 32.69 9.95 10.44
C THR A 348 31.68 9.71 11.55
N ILE A 349 31.34 10.80 12.23
CA ILE A 349 30.29 10.85 13.24
C ILE A 349 29.22 11.85 12.82
N LEU A 350 28.02 11.67 13.34
CA LEU A 350 26.92 12.61 13.24
C LEU A 350 26.74 13.24 14.63
N VAL A 351 26.50 14.54 14.69
CA VAL A 351 26.29 15.27 15.95
C VAL A 351 25.04 16.14 15.87
N THR A 352 24.38 16.36 17.00
CA THR A 352 23.25 17.30 17.15
C THR A 352 23.64 18.48 18.02
N ASN A 353 22.98 19.63 17.86
CA ASN A 353 23.12 20.73 18.80
C ASN A 353 22.04 20.74 19.87
N ASP A 354 22.36 21.43 20.95
CA ASP A 354 21.40 21.92 21.94
C ASP A 354 20.90 23.32 21.48
N ASN A 355 19.57 23.46 21.42
CA ASN A 355 18.87 24.61 20.84
C ASN A 355 18.77 25.82 21.79
N ASP A 356 19.33 25.77 23.00
CA ASP A 356 19.37 26.93 23.89
C ASP A 356 20.28 28.07 23.37
N PHE A 357 21.18 27.80 22.40
CA PHE A 357 22.08 28.79 21.81
C PHE A 357 22.26 28.58 20.28
N PRO A 358 21.69 29.46 19.41
CA PRO A 358 21.62 29.24 17.95
C PRO A 358 22.95 29.40 17.21
N PHE A 359 22.99 28.87 15.98
CA PHE A 359 24.13 28.78 15.07
C PHE A 359 24.62 30.08 14.40
N VAL A 360 24.57 31.25 15.04
CA VAL A 360 25.03 32.51 14.40
C VAL A 360 25.66 33.51 15.38
N ALA A 361 26.69 34.23 14.92
CA ALA A 361 27.21 35.42 15.59
C ALA A 361 26.19 36.57 15.55
N GLY A 362 25.48 36.79 16.66
CA GLY A 362 24.57 37.93 16.83
C GLY A 362 23.38 37.61 17.75
N SER A 363 22.95 38.58 18.55
CA SER A 363 21.82 38.44 19.46
C SER A 363 20.51 38.20 18.69
N ARG A 364 19.95 36.99 18.79
CA ARG A 364 18.53 36.73 18.47
C ARG A 364 17.78 36.26 19.71
N THR A 365 16.48 36.53 19.74
CA THR A 365 15.55 36.09 20.79
C THR A 365 15.32 34.58 20.73
N PRO A 366 15.19 33.88 21.87
CA PRO A 366 14.81 32.48 21.94
C PRO A 366 13.57 32.15 21.08
N GLY A 367 13.56 31.01 20.39
CA GLY A 367 12.40 30.52 19.62
C GLY A 367 12.43 30.74 18.10
N GLN A 368 13.58 31.09 17.50
CA GLN A 368 13.73 31.03 16.04
C GLN A 368 14.49 29.77 15.62
N VAL A 369 13.79 28.87 14.94
CA VAL A 369 14.32 27.63 14.34
C VAL A 369 15.20 28.00 13.14
N ASP A 370 16.43 27.49 13.09
CA ASP A 370 17.26 27.47 11.87
C ASP A 370 17.32 26.03 11.35
N GLY A 371 17.37 25.84 10.03
CA GLY A 371 17.17 24.55 9.35
C GLY A 371 18.30 23.54 9.49
N THR A 372 19.15 23.65 10.51
CA THR A 372 20.39 22.86 10.58
C THR A 372 20.74 22.36 11.98
N GLU A 373 19.95 21.43 12.51
CA GLU A 373 20.12 20.87 13.87
C GLU A 373 21.10 19.69 13.95
N VAL A 374 21.66 19.26 12.81
CA VAL A 374 22.50 18.05 12.71
C VAL A 374 23.69 18.29 11.77
N ALA A 375 24.90 17.91 12.20
CA ALA A 375 26.13 18.04 11.42
C ALA A 375 26.92 16.73 11.32
N LEU A 376 27.52 16.50 10.15
CA LEU A 376 28.39 15.35 9.90
C LEU A 376 29.85 15.76 10.06
N LEU A 377 30.58 15.13 10.97
CA LEU A 377 31.97 15.46 11.28
C LEU A 377 32.90 14.33 10.88
N ARG A 378 33.96 14.69 10.16
CA ARG A 378 35.07 13.77 9.88
C ARG A 378 36.03 13.76 11.05
N LEU A 379 36.55 12.57 11.33
CA LEU A 379 37.54 12.35 12.38
C LEU A 379 38.94 12.30 11.78
N ASP A 380 39.90 12.93 12.46
CA ASP A 380 41.30 12.90 12.06
C ASP A 380 41.93 11.51 12.24
N THR A 381 41.45 10.78 13.25
CA THR A 381 41.89 9.42 13.54
C THR A 381 40.73 8.45 13.35
N PRO A 382 40.86 7.45 12.47
CA PRO A 382 39.82 6.44 12.29
C PRO A 382 39.54 5.67 13.58
N LEU A 383 38.26 5.48 13.88
CA LEU A 383 37.77 4.68 14.99
C LEU A 383 37.93 3.18 14.70
N ASN A 384 38.26 2.43 15.75
CA ASN A 384 38.33 0.97 15.69
C ASN A 384 36.94 0.34 15.90
N ILE A 385 36.05 0.54 14.92
CA ILE A 385 34.72 -0.07 14.94
C ILE A 385 34.76 -1.51 14.44
N PRO A 386 34.03 -2.45 15.06
CA PRO A 386 33.93 -3.81 14.55
C PRO A 386 33.07 -3.84 13.28
N ARG A 387 33.31 -4.83 12.42
CA ARG A 387 32.43 -5.12 11.29
C ARG A 387 31.04 -5.47 11.79
N ARG A 388 30.01 -4.99 11.11
CA ARG A 388 28.61 -5.20 11.49
C ARG A 388 27.88 -6.01 10.43
N LEU A 389 27.13 -7.01 10.87
CA LEU A 389 26.18 -7.74 10.04
C LEU A 389 24.81 -7.06 10.10
N SER A 390 24.13 -6.93 8.97
CA SER A 390 22.72 -6.54 8.89
C SER A 390 21.92 -7.54 8.07
N ILE A 391 20.61 -7.57 8.28
CA ILE A 391 19.69 -8.48 7.60
C ILE A 391 18.48 -7.68 7.10
N SER A 392 18.14 -7.87 5.83
CA SER A 392 17.03 -7.14 5.18
C SER A 392 15.66 -7.67 5.61
N ASP A 393 14.68 -6.78 5.66
CA ASP A 393 13.28 -7.16 5.59
C ASP A 393 12.88 -7.41 4.13
N VAL A 394 11.94 -8.33 3.90
CA VAL A 394 11.49 -8.75 2.56
C VAL A 394 9.97 -8.84 2.55
N THR A 395 9.34 -8.34 1.49
CA THR A 395 7.96 -8.66 1.17
C THR A 395 7.95 -9.49 -0.10
N ALA A 396 7.31 -10.65 -0.05
CA ALA A 396 7.18 -11.57 -1.18
C ALA A 396 5.72 -11.91 -1.40
N VAL A 397 5.33 -12.00 -2.67
CA VAL A 397 4.02 -12.51 -3.04
C VAL A 397 4.00 -14.02 -2.80
N GLU A 398 2.86 -14.52 -2.40
CA GLU A 398 2.58 -15.94 -2.31
C GLU A 398 2.99 -16.71 -3.61
N GLY A 399 3.55 -17.92 -3.48
CA GLY A 399 4.07 -18.71 -4.61
C GLY A 399 5.41 -18.25 -5.20
N SER A 400 6.01 -17.17 -4.70
CA SER A 400 7.27 -16.59 -5.20
C SER A 400 8.47 -16.87 -4.28
N ASN A 401 9.66 -16.39 -4.68
CA ASN A 401 10.86 -16.48 -3.86
C ASN A 401 10.98 -15.24 -2.96
N ALA A 402 11.10 -15.46 -1.65
CA ALA A 402 11.53 -14.44 -0.70
C ALA A 402 13.06 -14.49 -0.55
N VAL A 403 13.76 -13.42 -0.98
CA VAL A 403 15.23 -13.36 -0.97
C VAL A 403 15.71 -12.41 0.12
N VAL A 404 16.11 -12.97 1.26
CA VAL A 404 16.66 -12.21 2.39
C VAL A 404 18.15 -11.99 2.17
N THR A 405 18.60 -10.74 2.26
CA THR A 405 20.00 -10.37 2.11
C THR A 405 20.63 -10.10 3.46
N VAL A 406 21.77 -10.75 3.73
CA VAL A 406 22.63 -10.48 4.87
C VAL A 406 23.86 -9.74 4.37
N THR A 407 24.15 -8.58 4.95
CA THR A 407 25.21 -7.66 4.51
C THR A 407 26.24 -7.47 5.61
N LEU A 408 27.51 -7.36 5.22
CA LEU A 408 28.64 -7.03 6.07
C LEU A 408 29.09 -5.60 5.78
N SER A 409 29.24 -4.77 6.81
CA SER A 409 29.51 -3.33 6.69
C SER A 409 30.81 -3.00 5.94
N GLU A 410 31.79 -3.90 5.95
CA GLU A 410 33.02 -3.80 5.17
C GLU A 410 33.61 -5.18 4.91
N ALA A 411 34.37 -5.33 3.82
CA ALA A 411 35.02 -6.58 3.50
C ALA A 411 36.01 -7.02 4.59
N SER A 412 36.09 -8.34 4.81
CA SER A 412 37.10 -8.96 5.67
C SER A 412 38.23 -9.56 4.84
N THR A 413 39.42 -9.67 5.43
CA THR A 413 40.57 -10.41 4.87
C THR A 413 40.56 -11.88 5.25
N SER A 414 39.67 -12.27 6.18
CA SER A 414 39.44 -13.65 6.64
C SER A 414 37.95 -13.99 6.58
N ASP A 415 37.59 -15.26 6.65
CA ASP A 415 36.19 -15.68 6.65
C ASP A 415 35.40 -15.04 7.80
N VAL A 416 34.20 -14.55 7.52
CA VAL A 416 33.21 -14.12 8.51
C VAL A 416 32.04 -15.09 8.46
N THR A 417 31.63 -15.62 9.62
CA THR A 417 30.52 -16.59 9.70
C THR A 417 29.40 -16.10 10.58
N VAL A 418 28.17 -16.44 10.23
CA VAL A 418 26.98 -16.20 11.06
C VAL A 418 25.96 -17.31 10.85
N ASN A 419 25.34 -17.78 11.94
CA ASN A 419 24.25 -18.73 11.86
C ASN A 419 22.93 -17.99 11.59
N TYR A 420 22.00 -18.63 10.91
CA TYR A 420 20.64 -18.14 10.74
C TYR A 420 19.63 -19.25 11.03
N ALA A 421 18.44 -18.87 11.49
CA ALA A 421 17.30 -19.77 11.63
C ALA A 421 15.98 -19.02 11.47
N THR A 422 15.00 -19.64 10.80
CA THR A 422 13.65 -19.08 10.72
C THR A 422 12.84 -19.39 12.00
N ALA A 423 11.95 -18.47 12.36
CA ALA A 423 10.90 -18.71 13.34
C ALA A 423 9.55 -18.30 12.74
N ALA A 424 8.56 -19.19 12.87
CA ALA A 424 7.18 -18.91 12.48
C ALA A 424 6.65 -17.70 13.26
N GLY A 425 5.90 -16.84 12.58
CA GLY A 425 5.19 -15.72 13.18
C GLY A 425 3.70 -15.93 13.00
N THR A 426 3.05 -15.05 12.23
CA THR A 426 1.68 -15.33 11.74
C THR A 426 1.69 -16.33 10.59
N ALA A 427 2.80 -16.42 9.84
CA ALA A 427 3.00 -17.49 8.86
C ALA A 427 3.39 -18.79 9.58
N ALA A 428 2.56 -19.82 9.41
CA ALA A 428 2.85 -21.19 9.78
C ALA A 428 3.98 -21.79 8.91
N THR A 429 4.46 -22.97 9.30
CA THR A 429 5.54 -23.68 8.59
C THR A 429 5.09 -24.28 7.26
N THR A 430 3.80 -24.24 6.94
CA THR A 430 3.23 -24.65 5.66
C THR A 430 3.36 -23.56 4.60
N ASP A 431 3.51 -22.31 5.00
CA ASP A 431 3.34 -21.15 4.11
C ASP A 431 4.67 -20.73 3.49
N TYR A 432 5.77 -21.31 3.99
CA TYR A 432 7.09 -21.16 3.42
C TYR A 432 7.94 -22.43 3.57
N SER A 433 8.85 -22.61 2.63
CA SER A 433 9.82 -23.69 2.62
C SER A 433 11.20 -23.20 2.19
N ALA A 434 12.23 -24.01 2.44
CA ALA A 434 13.56 -23.70 1.93
C ALA A 434 13.59 -23.87 0.41
N ASN A 435 14.15 -22.88 -0.30
CA ASN A 435 14.39 -23.04 -1.74
C ASN A 435 15.55 -24.02 -1.99
N THR A 436 15.66 -24.54 -3.21
CA THR A 436 16.73 -25.47 -3.61
C THR A 436 18.10 -24.86 -3.30
N GLY A 437 18.91 -25.56 -2.50
CA GLY A 437 20.24 -25.10 -2.07
C GLY A 437 20.25 -24.19 -0.85
N SER A 438 19.10 -23.87 -0.27
CA SER A 438 18.97 -23.20 1.03
C SER A 438 18.38 -24.16 2.07
N THR A 439 18.49 -23.79 3.35
CA THR A 439 17.83 -24.46 4.48
C THR A 439 17.08 -23.43 5.31
N LEU A 440 16.11 -23.86 6.12
CA LEU A 440 15.41 -22.97 7.07
C LEU A 440 16.30 -22.51 8.23
N SER A 441 17.40 -23.21 8.47
CA SER A 441 18.48 -22.80 9.37
C SER A 441 19.83 -23.29 8.86
N GLY A 442 20.89 -22.52 9.08
CA GLY A 442 22.22 -22.84 8.56
C GLY A 442 23.28 -21.85 8.97
N THR A 443 24.44 -21.93 8.33
CA THR A 443 25.57 -21.00 8.53
C THR A 443 25.92 -20.32 7.22
N LEU A 444 25.98 -19.00 7.23
CA LEU A 444 26.52 -18.20 6.13
C LEU A 444 28.02 -17.98 6.34
N THR A 445 28.81 -18.17 5.29
CA THR A 445 30.26 -17.88 5.29
C THR A 445 30.59 -16.85 4.21
N PHE A 446 30.96 -15.64 4.63
CA PHE A 446 31.49 -14.59 3.78
C PHE A 446 32.98 -14.84 3.58
N ALA A 447 33.36 -15.21 2.36
CA ALA A 447 34.78 -15.36 1.99
C ALA A 447 35.48 -14.00 1.99
N PRO A 448 36.83 -13.94 2.02
CA PRO A 448 37.55 -12.68 1.99
C PRO A 448 37.13 -11.81 0.80
N GLY A 449 36.89 -10.53 1.04
CA GLY A 449 36.38 -9.59 0.04
C GLY A 449 34.85 -9.56 -0.14
N GLN A 450 34.09 -10.53 0.37
CA GLN A 450 32.62 -10.55 0.24
C GLN A 450 31.95 -9.67 1.29
N THR A 451 30.91 -8.95 0.87
CA THR A 451 30.11 -8.07 1.75
C THR A 451 28.62 -8.42 1.76
N SER A 452 28.18 -9.40 0.98
CA SER A 452 26.76 -9.79 0.93
C SER A 452 26.58 -11.29 0.68
N LYS A 453 25.51 -11.85 1.28
CA LYS A 453 24.98 -13.20 1.06
C LYS A 453 23.46 -13.15 1.01
N THR A 454 22.86 -14.09 0.32
CA THR A 454 21.40 -14.24 0.27
C THR A 454 20.96 -15.57 0.86
N ILE A 455 19.78 -15.58 1.46
CA ILE A 455 19.03 -16.77 1.86
C ILE A 455 17.72 -16.72 1.07
N THR A 456 17.36 -17.80 0.39
CA THR A 456 16.13 -17.84 -0.41
C THR A 456 15.13 -18.83 0.17
N PHE A 457 13.93 -18.32 0.45
CA PHE A 457 12.77 -19.09 0.85
C PHE A 457 11.75 -19.10 -0.29
N ARG A 458 10.96 -20.16 -0.39
CA ARG A 458 9.83 -20.24 -1.31
C ARG A 458 8.55 -20.09 -0.51
N THR A 459 7.71 -19.13 -0.87
CA THR A 459 6.36 -18.99 -0.31
C THR A 459 5.45 -20.01 -1.00
N THR A 460 4.56 -20.63 -0.22
CA THR A 460 3.55 -21.57 -0.72
C THR A 460 2.40 -20.77 -1.31
N SER A 461 1.83 -21.20 -2.43
CA SER A 461 0.61 -20.61 -3.01
C SER A 461 -0.59 -21.52 -2.84
N ASP A 462 -1.73 -20.93 -2.47
CA ASP A 462 -3.03 -21.58 -2.46
C ASP A 462 -4.15 -20.67 -2.97
N THR A 463 -5.40 -21.05 -2.68
CA THR A 463 -6.63 -20.41 -3.21
C THR A 463 -7.46 -19.75 -2.12
N THR A 464 -6.96 -19.68 -0.89
CA THR A 464 -7.66 -19.17 0.28
C THR A 464 -7.31 -17.70 0.45
N ALA A 465 -8.31 -16.87 0.69
CA ALA A 465 -8.06 -15.47 1.05
C ALA A 465 -7.57 -15.39 2.50
N GLU A 466 -6.35 -14.92 2.67
CA GLU A 466 -5.65 -14.81 3.94
C GLU A 466 -5.15 -13.38 4.17
N ALA A 467 -4.85 -13.05 5.43
CA ALA A 467 -4.20 -11.79 5.76
C ALA A 467 -2.71 -11.89 5.47
N ASP A 468 -2.03 -10.77 5.22
CA ASP A 468 -0.57 -10.77 5.09
C ASP A 468 0.10 -11.42 6.32
N GLU A 469 0.91 -12.44 6.05
CA GLU A 469 1.55 -13.25 7.08
C GLU A 469 3.03 -12.95 7.21
N ARG A 470 3.64 -13.31 8.34
CA ARG A 470 5.05 -13.01 8.61
C ARG A 470 5.77 -14.16 9.30
N PHE A 471 7.02 -14.38 8.90
CA PHE A 471 8.01 -15.14 9.66
C PHE A 471 9.30 -14.33 9.81
N THR A 472 10.15 -14.70 10.77
CA THR A 472 11.42 -14.00 11.01
C THR A 472 12.60 -14.89 10.67
N VAL A 473 13.72 -14.26 10.30
CA VAL A 473 15.03 -14.90 10.14
C VAL A 473 15.95 -14.30 11.20
N THR A 474 16.41 -15.12 12.12
CA THR A 474 17.26 -14.69 13.24
C THR A 474 18.72 -15.07 13.01
N LEU A 475 19.63 -14.10 13.12
CA LEU A 475 21.07 -14.28 13.07
C LEU A 475 21.66 -14.55 14.47
N THR A 476 22.58 -15.50 14.58
CA THR A 476 23.24 -15.89 15.84
C THR A 476 24.70 -16.29 15.64
N ASN A 477 25.47 -16.34 16.72
CA ASN A 477 26.86 -16.83 16.76
C ASN A 477 27.77 -16.25 15.66
N PRO A 478 27.88 -14.91 15.56
CA PRO A 478 28.76 -14.30 14.58
C PRO A 478 30.24 -14.57 14.94
N SER A 479 31.09 -14.72 13.94
CA SER A 479 32.55 -14.76 14.07
C SER A 479 33.17 -13.79 13.08
N GLY A 480 34.07 -12.92 13.55
CA GLY A 480 34.70 -11.87 12.75
C GLY A 480 33.85 -10.62 12.49
N ALA A 481 32.66 -10.52 13.13
CA ALA A 481 31.74 -9.39 13.07
C ALA A 481 30.82 -9.35 14.31
N THR A 482 30.09 -8.25 14.50
CA THR A 482 29.00 -8.12 15.48
C THR A 482 27.64 -8.10 14.78
N ILE A 483 26.57 -8.41 15.53
CA ILE A 483 25.18 -8.35 15.05
C ILE A 483 24.43 -7.29 15.87
N PRO A 484 24.29 -6.05 15.35
CA PRO A 484 23.56 -5.00 16.07
C PRO A 484 22.05 -5.30 16.19
N PHE A 485 21.47 -5.98 15.19
CA PHE A 485 20.07 -6.40 15.14
C PHE A 485 19.98 -7.82 14.64
N VAL A 486 19.30 -8.70 15.36
CA VAL A 486 19.35 -10.14 15.06
C VAL A 486 18.27 -10.61 14.10
N THR A 487 17.20 -9.85 13.86
CA THR A 487 16.05 -10.33 13.06
C THR A 487 15.82 -9.55 11.76
N GLY A 488 15.62 -10.26 10.66
CA GLY A 488 14.93 -9.76 9.47
C GLY A 488 13.53 -10.37 9.36
N THR A 489 12.57 -9.61 8.86
CA THR A 489 11.18 -10.05 8.72
C THR A 489 10.86 -10.35 7.25
N VAL A 490 10.25 -11.50 7.00
CA VAL A 490 9.67 -11.81 5.69
C VAL A 490 8.15 -11.72 5.80
N THR A 491 7.55 -10.83 5.01
CA THR A 491 6.10 -10.69 4.85
C THR A 491 5.65 -11.41 3.59
N ILE A 492 4.65 -12.28 3.71
CA ILE A 492 4.01 -13.00 2.62
C ILE A 492 2.69 -12.28 2.33
N THR A 493 2.55 -11.75 1.12
CA THR A 493 1.29 -11.14 0.69
C THR A 493 0.51 -12.16 -0.14
N ASP A 494 -0.71 -12.42 0.28
CA ASP A 494 -1.64 -13.33 -0.37
C ASP A 494 -1.89 -12.92 -1.85
N THR A 495 -2.17 -13.87 -2.72
CA THR A 495 -2.60 -13.63 -4.11
C THR A 495 -4.11 -13.56 -4.29
N VAL A 496 -4.87 -13.92 -3.26
CA VAL A 496 -6.34 -14.00 -3.25
C VAL A 496 -6.97 -12.79 -2.56
N ILE A 497 -8.19 -12.44 -2.97
CA ILE A 497 -9.07 -11.47 -2.31
C ILE A 497 -10.48 -12.04 -2.23
N SER A 498 -11.13 -11.90 -1.07
CA SER A 498 -12.58 -12.11 -0.92
C SER A 498 -13.32 -10.78 -0.77
N ALA A 499 -14.32 -10.52 -1.60
CA ALA A 499 -15.18 -9.35 -1.51
C ALA A 499 -16.56 -9.72 -0.97
N ALA A 500 -17.03 -9.08 0.09
CA ALA A 500 -18.32 -9.40 0.72
C ALA A 500 -19.42 -8.33 0.52
N THR A 501 -19.06 -7.15 0.03
CA THR A 501 -19.96 -6.00 -0.11
C THR A 501 -20.25 -5.69 -1.57
N ALA A 502 -21.42 -5.10 -1.84
CA ALA A 502 -21.91 -4.80 -3.19
C ALA A 502 -21.04 -3.83 -4.02
N ALA A 503 -20.02 -3.21 -3.42
CA ALA A 503 -19.11 -2.33 -4.15
C ALA A 503 -18.29 -3.14 -5.16
N ALA A 504 -18.08 -2.57 -6.35
CA ALA A 504 -17.20 -3.18 -7.34
C ALA A 504 -15.80 -3.37 -6.76
N THR A 505 -15.28 -4.59 -6.87
CA THR A 505 -13.94 -4.94 -6.41
C THR A 505 -13.08 -5.20 -7.64
N THR A 506 -12.04 -4.39 -7.80
CA THR A 506 -11.00 -4.57 -8.83
C THR A 506 -9.77 -5.18 -8.17
N LEU A 507 -9.20 -6.24 -8.76
CA LEU A 507 -7.96 -6.81 -8.24
C LEU A 507 -6.81 -5.79 -8.32
N GLY A 508 -6.06 -5.68 -7.22
CA GLY A 508 -4.75 -5.00 -7.27
C GLY A 508 -3.79 -5.73 -8.21
N ALA A 509 -2.80 -5.01 -8.75
CA ALA A 509 -1.91 -5.52 -9.80
C ALA A 509 -1.11 -6.80 -9.46
N THR A 510 -0.94 -7.13 -8.18
CA THR A 510 -0.20 -8.32 -7.72
C THR A 510 -1.12 -9.49 -7.32
N LYS A 511 -2.43 -9.31 -7.40
CA LYS A 511 -3.43 -10.31 -7.04
C LYS A 511 -3.84 -11.07 -8.30
N THR A 512 -4.16 -12.35 -8.16
CA THR A 512 -4.56 -13.21 -9.29
C THR A 512 -5.92 -13.86 -9.09
N ASN A 513 -6.44 -13.91 -7.86
CA ASN A 513 -7.70 -14.58 -7.56
C ASN A 513 -8.67 -13.63 -6.83
N LEU A 514 -9.91 -13.56 -7.28
CA LEU A 514 -11.01 -12.86 -6.62
C LEU A 514 -12.20 -13.80 -6.44
N THR A 515 -12.70 -13.87 -5.22
CA THR A 515 -13.95 -14.58 -4.91
C THR A 515 -14.97 -13.61 -4.33
N LEU A 516 -16.13 -13.50 -4.97
CA LEU A 516 -17.25 -12.74 -4.46
C LEU A 516 -17.99 -13.59 -3.40
N THR A 517 -18.38 -12.95 -2.31
CA THR A 517 -19.12 -13.55 -1.20
C THR A 517 -20.19 -12.56 -0.72
N GLY A 518 -21.08 -12.99 0.16
CA GLY A 518 -22.08 -12.09 0.75
C GLY A 518 -22.98 -11.44 -0.31
N THR A 519 -22.97 -10.11 -0.37
CA THR A 519 -23.81 -9.32 -1.32
C THR A 519 -23.00 -8.70 -2.46
N ALA A 520 -21.73 -9.05 -2.60
CA ALA A 520 -20.91 -8.59 -3.72
C ALA A 520 -21.43 -9.14 -5.04
N VAL A 521 -21.55 -8.29 -6.06
CA VAL A 521 -22.04 -8.70 -7.38
C VAL A 521 -21.18 -8.22 -8.54
N ASN A 522 -20.13 -7.44 -8.29
CA ASN A 522 -19.27 -6.91 -9.35
C ASN A 522 -17.81 -7.29 -9.04
N GLY A 523 -17.19 -8.09 -9.91
CA GLY A 523 -15.79 -8.50 -9.79
C GLY A 523 -15.01 -8.19 -11.07
N ILE A 524 -13.89 -7.48 -10.93
CA ILE A 524 -13.06 -7.06 -12.06
C ILE A 524 -11.62 -7.53 -11.85
N GLY A 525 -11.07 -8.20 -12.85
CA GLY A 525 -9.68 -8.59 -13.03
C GLY A 525 -8.68 -7.43 -13.07
N ASN A 526 -7.45 -7.75 -13.41
CA ASN A 526 -6.39 -6.83 -13.75
C ASN A 526 -5.81 -7.21 -15.13
N ALA A 527 -4.56 -6.86 -15.43
CA ALA A 527 -3.96 -7.12 -16.75
C ALA A 527 -3.19 -8.45 -16.83
N GLY A 528 -3.19 -9.25 -15.77
CA GLY A 528 -2.61 -10.59 -15.74
C GLY A 528 -3.70 -11.66 -15.67
N ASN A 529 -3.32 -12.92 -15.84
CA ASN A 529 -4.26 -14.05 -15.79
C ASN A 529 -4.94 -14.13 -14.41
N ASN A 530 -6.26 -14.06 -14.38
CA ASN A 530 -7.06 -14.03 -13.18
C ASN A 530 -8.01 -15.22 -13.09
N THR A 531 -8.33 -15.61 -11.85
CA THR A 531 -9.53 -16.41 -11.57
C THR A 531 -10.52 -15.52 -10.81
N VAL A 532 -11.67 -15.25 -11.42
CA VAL A 532 -12.74 -14.46 -10.83
C VAL A 532 -13.95 -15.36 -10.62
N THR A 533 -14.29 -15.63 -9.36
CA THR A 533 -15.43 -16.47 -8.98
C THR A 533 -16.53 -15.62 -8.36
N GLY A 534 -17.72 -15.71 -8.92
CA GLY A 534 -18.95 -15.14 -8.40
C GLY A 534 -19.50 -15.89 -7.19
N ASN A 535 -20.73 -15.55 -6.81
CA ASN A 535 -21.49 -16.17 -5.74
C ASN A 535 -22.84 -16.69 -6.26
N SER A 536 -23.86 -16.75 -5.39
CA SER A 536 -25.18 -17.26 -5.77
C SER A 536 -26.16 -16.17 -6.20
N GLY A 537 -25.69 -14.94 -6.39
CA GLY A 537 -26.50 -13.82 -6.87
C GLY A 537 -26.00 -13.37 -8.23
N ASN A 538 -26.83 -12.63 -8.95
CA ASN A 538 -26.53 -12.16 -10.30
C ASN A 538 -25.26 -11.31 -10.35
N ASN A 539 -24.18 -11.86 -10.88
CA ASN A 539 -22.86 -11.29 -10.91
C ASN A 539 -22.54 -10.62 -12.25
N GLN A 540 -21.73 -9.56 -12.21
CA GLN A 540 -21.05 -8.97 -13.35
C GLN A 540 -19.56 -9.20 -13.16
N LEU A 541 -18.99 -10.09 -13.96
CA LEU A 541 -17.60 -10.50 -13.90
C LEU A 541 -16.86 -10.02 -15.14
N ASP A 542 -15.73 -9.35 -14.95
CA ASP A 542 -14.87 -8.85 -16.01
C ASP A 542 -13.44 -9.33 -15.79
N GLY A 543 -12.86 -10.12 -16.70
CA GLY A 543 -11.47 -10.59 -16.63
C GLY A 543 -10.45 -9.51 -16.95
N ALA A 544 -10.88 -8.46 -17.66
CA ALA A 544 -10.06 -7.37 -18.18
C ALA A 544 -9.03 -7.83 -19.22
N ALA A 545 -7.78 -8.11 -18.86
CA ALA A 545 -6.80 -8.60 -19.83
C ALA A 545 -5.94 -9.68 -19.20
N GLY A 546 -5.50 -10.65 -20.00
CA GLY A 546 -4.92 -11.89 -19.49
C GLY A 546 -5.71 -13.08 -20.00
N ASN A 547 -5.23 -14.28 -19.74
CA ASN A 547 -6.01 -15.50 -19.98
C ASN A 547 -6.75 -15.84 -18.70
N ASP A 548 -8.03 -15.49 -18.64
CA ASP A 548 -8.79 -15.46 -17.41
C ASP A 548 -9.73 -16.66 -17.26
N ILE A 549 -10.10 -16.97 -16.01
CA ILE A 549 -11.12 -17.95 -15.65
C ILE A 549 -12.21 -17.20 -14.90
N LEU A 550 -13.39 -17.09 -15.51
CA LEU A 550 -14.57 -16.49 -14.89
C LEU A 550 -15.57 -17.59 -14.59
N ILE A 551 -16.03 -17.64 -13.33
CA ILE A 551 -17.02 -18.62 -12.85
C ILE A 551 -18.17 -17.81 -12.24
N GLY A 552 -19.32 -17.74 -12.90
CA GLY A 552 -20.52 -17.02 -12.44
C GLY A 552 -21.08 -17.62 -11.16
N GLY A 553 -21.46 -18.90 -11.24
CA GLY A 553 -21.95 -19.66 -10.10
C GLY A 553 -23.44 -19.93 -10.24
N ALA A 554 -24.26 -19.32 -9.39
CA ALA A 554 -25.71 -19.40 -9.54
C ALA A 554 -26.29 -18.00 -9.63
N GLY A 555 -27.40 -17.84 -10.33
CA GLY A 555 -27.96 -16.53 -10.62
C GLY A 555 -27.85 -16.22 -12.10
N ASN A 556 -28.31 -15.04 -12.50
CA ASN A 556 -28.21 -14.61 -13.90
C ASN A 556 -26.98 -13.72 -14.04
N ASP A 557 -25.89 -14.31 -14.51
CA ASP A 557 -24.58 -13.69 -14.50
C ASP A 557 -24.24 -13.06 -15.85
N THR A 558 -23.38 -12.05 -15.83
CA THR A 558 -22.79 -11.43 -17.02
C THR A 558 -21.29 -11.60 -16.95
N LEU A 559 -20.74 -12.36 -17.90
CA LEU A 559 -19.32 -12.68 -17.97
C LEU A 559 -18.69 -11.97 -19.17
N ILE A 560 -17.60 -11.26 -18.91
CA ILE A 560 -16.81 -10.51 -19.90
C ILE A 560 -15.38 -11.02 -19.75
N GLY A 561 -14.92 -11.86 -20.68
CA GLY A 561 -13.54 -12.36 -20.63
C GLY A 561 -12.54 -11.21 -20.71
N GLY A 562 -12.79 -10.28 -21.63
CA GLY A 562 -11.86 -9.20 -21.88
C GLY A 562 -10.85 -9.63 -22.93
N ALA A 563 -9.57 -9.35 -22.71
CA ALA A 563 -8.53 -9.59 -23.70
C ALA A 563 -7.60 -10.74 -23.34
N GLY A 564 -7.68 -11.84 -24.08
CA GLY A 564 -6.78 -12.98 -23.97
C GLY A 564 -7.52 -14.25 -24.36
N ASN A 565 -7.08 -15.41 -23.90
CA ASN A 565 -7.83 -16.65 -24.14
C ASN A 565 -8.52 -17.05 -22.84
N ASP A 566 -9.82 -16.80 -22.75
CA ASP A 566 -10.57 -16.88 -21.51
C ASP A 566 -11.40 -18.17 -21.40
N SER A 567 -11.67 -18.58 -20.17
CA SER A 567 -12.57 -19.66 -19.84
C SER A 567 -13.74 -19.09 -19.05
N LEU A 568 -14.91 -19.04 -19.67
CA LEU A 568 -16.14 -18.46 -19.11
C LEU A 568 -17.10 -19.59 -18.74
N ASP A 569 -17.47 -19.67 -17.48
CA ASP A 569 -18.41 -20.65 -16.93
C ASP A 569 -19.55 -19.90 -16.23
N GLY A 570 -20.73 -19.83 -16.86
CA GLY A 570 -21.89 -19.13 -16.29
C GLY A 570 -22.43 -19.85 -15.05
N GLY A 571 -22.60 -21.16 -15.17
CA GLY A 571 -23.09 -22.01 -14.11
C GLY A 571 -24.59 -22.25 -14.24
N ALA A 572 -25.38 -21.82 -13.25
CA ALA A 572 -26.82 -22.06 -13.21
C ALA A 572 -27.62 -20.76 -13.16
N GLY A 573 -28.54 -20.59 -14.10
CA GLY A 573 -29.38 -19.40 -14.22
C GLY A 573 -29.38 -18.95 -15.67
N ASN A 574 -29.85 -17.74 -15.96
CA ASN A 574 -29.85 -17.24 -17.34
C ASN A 574 -28.67 -16.30 -17.53
N ASP A 575 -27.59 -16.82 -18.10
CA ASP A 575 -26.30 -16.15 -18.15
C ASP A 575 -26.08 -15.42 -19.48
N THR A 576 -25.24 -14.39 -19.44
CA THR A 576 -24.87 -13.58 -20.60
C THR A 576 -23.36 -13.51 -20.76
N TYR A 577 -22.87 -14.09 -21.86
CA TYR A 577 -21.47 -14.01 -22.29
C TYR A 577 -21.30 -12.81 -23.21
N ARG A 578 -20.72 -11.73 -22.68
CA ARG A 578 -20.69 -10.44 -23.36
C ARG A 578 -19.31 -10.13 -23.94
N PHE A 579 -19.27 -9.94 -25.25
CA PHE A 579 -18.05 -9.67 -26.02
C PHE A 579 -17.97 -8.21 -26.45
N THR A 580 -16.99 -7.47 -25.93
CA THR A 580 -16.68 -6.09 -26.36
C THR A 580 -15.46 -6.10 -27.29
N LEU A 581 -15.59 -5.57 -28.50
CA LEU A 581 -14.66 -5.85 -29.61
C LEU A 581 -13.22 -5.24 -29.54
N ALA A 582 -12.66 -5.02 -28.35
CA ALA A 582 -11.27 -4.66 -28.17
C ALA A 582 -10.44 -5.90 -27.78
N THR A 583 -9.95 -6.63 -28.78
CA THR A 583 -8.99 -7.75 -28.67
C THR A 583 -9.39 -8.89 -27.72
N LEU A 584 -10.37 -9.72 -28.12
CA LEU A 584 -10.98 -10.75 -27.25
C LEU A 584 -10.28 -12.13 -27.22
N GLY A 585 -9.31 -12.39 -28.10
CA GLY A 585 -8.63 -13.70 -28.22
C GLY A 585 -9.56 -14.92 -28.41
N ASN A 586 -9.17 -16.10 -27.89
CA ASN A 586 -9.88 -17.37 -28.12
C ASN A 586 -10.51 -17.90 -26.83
N ASP A 587 -11.83 -17.87 -26.77
CA ASP A 587 -12.57 -18.12 -25.53
C ASP A 587 -13.30 -19.45 -25.54
N ILE A 588 -13.42 -20.05 -24.36
CA ILE A 588 -14.17 -21.27 -24.12
C ILE A 588 -15.36 -20.93 -23.24
N ILE A 589 -16.56 -21.28 -23.70
CA ILE A 589 -17.82 -21.09 -22.96
C ILE A 589 -18.32 -22.43 -22.45
N ARG A 590 -18.63 -22.47 -21.15
CA ARG A 590 -19.31 -23.57 -20.46
C ARG A 590 -20.57 -23.05 -19.82
N ASP A 591 -21.67 -23.72 -20.09
CA ASP A 591 -22.93 -23.48 -19.39
C ASP A 591 -23.55 -24.82 -19.03
N THR A 592 -24.33 -24.85 -17.95
CA THR A 592 -24.88 -26.09 -17.40
C THR A 592 -26.39 -26.10 -17.30
N SER A 593 -27.05 -24.95 -17.19
CA SER A 593 -28.51 -24.85 -17.21
C SER A 593 -28.97 -23.40 -17.25
N GLY A 594 -29.95 -23.11 -18.10
CA GLY A 594 -30.39 -21.75 -18.22
C GLY A 594 -31.20 -21.50 -19.46
N ILE A 595 -31.46 -20.22 -19.71
CA ILE A 595 -31.69 -19.70 -21.05
C ILE A 595 -30.61 -18.65 -21.27
N ASP A 596 -29.57 -19.04 -21.98
CA ASP A 596 -28.28 -18.36 -21.96
C ASP A 596 -28.03 -17.63 -23.27
N THR A 597 -27.22 -16.57 -23.20
CA THR A 597 -27.08 -15.61 -24.30
C THR A 597 -25.62 -15.29 -24.59
N ILE A 598 -25.23 -15.43 -25.86
CA ILE A 598 -24.00 -14.80 -26.37
C ILE A 598 -24.37 -13.42 -26.91
N SER A 599 -23.72 -12.37 -26.42
CA SER A 599 -24.04 -10.99 -26.77
C SER A 599 -22.84 -10.22 -27.29
N PHE A 600 -23.02 -9.59 -28.46
CA PHE A 600 -22.12 -8.60 -29.04
C PHE A 600 -22.69 -7.17 -28.92
N ASP A 601 -23.72 -6.97 -28.08
CA ASP A 601 -24.24 -5.65 -27.80
C ASP A 601 -23.17 -4.75 -27.15
N GLY A 602 -23.07 -3.50 -27.62
CA GLY A 602 -22.00 -2.57 -27.24
C GLY A 602 -20.68 -2.70 -28.01
N ALA A 603 -20.61 -3.59 -29.02
CA ALA A 603 -19.51 -3.66 -29.99
C ALA A 603 -19.33 -2.35 -30.79
N ALA A 604 -18.09 -1.90 -31.00
CA ALA A 604 -17.81 -0.73 -31.82
C ALA A 604 -18.23 -0.94 -33.30
N ALA A 605 -18.82 0.12 -33.87
CA ALA A 605 -19.77 0.19 -35.00
C ALA A 605 -19.46 -0.45 -36.38
N SER A 606 -18.54 -1.40 -36.57
CA SER A 606 -18.18 -1.82 -37.94
C SER A 606 -17.86 -3.28 -38.22
N LEU A 607 -17.79 -4.17 -37.22
CA LEU A 607 -17.51 -5.59 -37.45
C LEU A 607 -18.77 -6.43 -37.16
N GLY A 608 -19.18 -7.24 -38.13
CA GLY A 608 -20.26 -8.21 -37.96
C GLY A 608 -19.76 -9.51 -37.32
N ALA A 609 -20.48 -9.98 -36.32
CA ALA A 609 -20.29 -11.24 -35.63
C ALA A 609 -20.87 -12.39 -36.45
N THR A 610 -20.17 -13.52 -36.51
CA THR A 610 -20.66 -14.78 -37.09
C THR A 610 -20.74 -15.84 -36.01
N VAL A 611 -21.94 -16.15 -35.52
CA VAL A 611 -22.15 -17.14 -34.46
C VAL A 611 -23.05 -18.27 -34.94
N ASN A 612 -22.67 -19.50 -34.58
CA ASN A 612 -23.48 -20.68 -34.76
C ASN A 612 -23.56 -21.46 -33.44
N LEU A 613 -24.74 -21.46 -32.81
CA LEU A 613 -24.98 -22.11 -31.52
C LEU A 613 -24.91 -23.66 -31.62
N GLY A 614 -25.08 -24.21 -32.82
CA GLY A 614 -25.01 -25.67 -33.08
C GLY A 614 -23.59 -26.22 -33.29
N ILE A 615 -22.53 -25.44 -33.05
CA ILE A 615 -21.13 -25.85 -33.22
C ILE A 615 -20.38 -25.80 -31.89
N ASN A 616 -19.79 -26.93 -31.50
CA ASN A 616 -18.96 -27.06 -30.28
C ASN A 616 -17.45 -27.16 -30.55
N THR A 617 -17.03 -26.91 -31.79
CA THR A 617 -15.62 -26.69 -32.15
C THR A 617 -15.34 -25.20 -32.23
N ALA A 618 -14.07 -24.80 -32.16
CA ALA A 618 -13.68 -23.40 -32.33
C ALA A 618 -14.28 -22.79 -33.61
N GLN A 619 -15.03 -21.71 -33.46
CA GLN A 619 -15.65 -20.95 -34.54
C GLN A 619 -15.13 -19.51 -34.51
N THR A 620 -14.69 -19.00 -35.66
CA THR A 620 -14.28 -17.60 -35.79
C THR A 620 -15.51 -16.71 -35.81
N VAL A 621 -15.70 -15.94 -34.73
CA VAL A 621 -16.87 -15.07 -34.57
C VAL A 621 -16.61 -13.65 -35.07
N VAL A 622 -15.39 -13.12 -34.91
CA VAL A 622 -14.99 -11.81 -35.46
C VAL A 622 -13.48 -11.80 -35.73
N THR A 623 -13.04 -11.73 -37.00
CA THR A 623 -11.63 -11.67 -37.44
C THR A 623 -10.63 -12.59 -36.71
N ASN A 624 -10.17 -12.20 -35.51
CA ASN A 624 -9.19 -12.90 -34.68
C ASN A 624 -9.79 -13.51 -33.40
N THR A 625 -11.09 -13.35 -33.17
CA THR A 625 -11.80 -13.90 -32.02
C THR A 625 -12.42 -15.23 -32.40
N GLN A 626 -12.11 -16.27 -31.62
CA GLN A 626 -12.77 -17.56 -31.71
C GLN A 626 -13.52 -17.87 -30.42
N ILE A 627 -14.71 -18.44 -30.55
CA ILE A 627 -15.45 -18.98 -29.41
C ILE A 627 -15.52 -20.50 -29.58
N THR A 628 -15.39 -21.23 -28.49
CA THR A 628 -15.67 -22.68 -28.43
C THR A 628 -16.75 -22.93 -27.40
N LEU A 629 -17.91 -23.41 -27.84
CA LEU A 629 -18.96 -23.90 -26.95
C LEU A 629 -18.63 -25.32 -26.54
N THR A 630 -18.75 -25.66 -25.25
CA THR A 630 -18.45 -27.03 -24.80
C THR A 630 -19.57 -28.03 -25.11
N ALA A 631 -20.79 -27.56 -25.37
CA ALA A 631 -21.89 -28.36 -25.89
C ALA A 631 -22.70 -27.55 -26.93
N ILE A 632 -23.42 -28.25 -27.82
CA ILE A 632 -24.18 -27.65 -28.93
C ILE A 632 -25.57 -27.14 -28.50
N ASP A 633 -25.96 -27.46 -27.28
CA ASP A 633 -27.23 -27.19 -26.62
C ASP A 633 -27.01 -26.44 -25.29
N ALA A 634 -25.86 -25.78 -25.14
CA ALA A 634 -25.53 -25.00 -23.94
C ALA A 634 -26.02 -23.54 -24.00
N ILE A 635 -26.41 -23.03 -25.17
CA ILE A 635 -26.78 -21.63 -25.37
C ILE A 635 -28.00 -21.56 -26.29
N GLU A 636 -29.02 -20.81 -25.89
CA GLU A 636 -30.27 -20.64 -26.63
C GLU A 636 -30.30 -19.36 -27.45
N ASN A 637 -29.58 -18.31 -27.03
CA ASN A 637 -29.78 -16.98 -27.61
C ASN A 637 -28.48 -16.37 -28.14
N ALA A 638 -28.62 -15.54 -29.17
CA ALA A 638 -27.54 -14.72 -29.69
C ALA A 638 -28.03 -13.30 -30.02
N ILE A 639 -27.23 -12.31 -29.65
CA ILE A 639 -27.47 -10.90 -29.94
C ILE A 639 -26.27 -10.36 -30.73
N GLY A 640 -26.53 -9.87 -31.94
CA GLY A 640 -25.56 -9.18 -32.78
C GLY A 640 -25.26 -7.76 -32.29
N GLY A 641 -24.48 -7.04 -33.07
CA GLY A 641 -23.98 -5.71 -32.75
C GLY A 641 -24.53 -4.63 -33.70
N LEU A 642 -23.60 -3.82 -34.19
CA LEU A 642 -23.87 -2.70 -35.12
C LEU A 642 -23.42 -3.00 -36.56
N GLY A 643 -22.84 -4.18 -36.80
CA GLY A 643 -22.31 -4.62 -38.08
C GLY A 643 -23.26 -5.59 -38.78
N ALA A 644 -22.90 -6.08 -39.96
CA ALA A 644 -23.68 -7.12 -40.64
C ALA A 644 -23.43 -8.48 -40.00
N ASP A 645 -24.31 -8.89 -39.10
CA ASP A 645 -24.17 -10.09 -38.27
C ASP A 645 -24.73 -11.34 -38.96
N ARG A 646 -24.18 -12.50 -38.64
CA ARG A 646 -24.68 -13.80 -39.09
C ARG A 646 -24.88 -14.73 -37.91
N LEU A 647 -26.12 -14.88 -37.50
CA LEU A 647 -26.52 -15.66 -36.32
C LEU A 647 -27.23 -16.93 -36.78
N THR A 648 -26.82 -18.08 -36.26
CA THR A 648 -27.44 -19.38 -36.54
C THR A 648 -27.72 -20.08 -35.21
N GLY A 649 -28.98 -20.44 -34.98
CA GLY A 649 -29.41 -21.20 -33.82
C GLY A 649 -29.03 -22.69 -33.88
N ASN A 650 -29.56 -23.47 -32.95
CA ASN A 650 -29.34 -24.90 -32.82
C ASN A 650 -30.67 -25.66 -32.96
N ALA A 651 -30.89 -26.69 -32.16
CA ALA A 651 -32.12 -27.49 -32.17
C ALA A 651 -33.09 -27.11 -31.03
N LEU A 652 -32.70 -26.12 -30.22
CA LEU A 652 -33.50 -25.56 -29.13
C LEU A 652 -34.34 -24.42 -29.67
N ASN A 653 -35.28 -23.92 -28.85
CA ASN A 653 -36.02 -22.71 -29.20
C ASN A 653 -35.12 -21.49 -28.98
N ASN A 654 -34.63 -20.90 -30.07
CA ASN A 654 -33.66 -19.82 -30.01
C ASN A 654 -34.29 -18.44 -30.10
N THR A 655 -33.74 -17.45 -29.41
CA THR A 655 -34.01 -16.03 -29.68
C THR A 655 -32.78 -15.39 -30.31
N LEU A 656 -32.91 -14.98 -31.57
CA LEU A 656 -31.84 -14.34 -32.34
C LEU A 656 -32.20 -12.88 -32.61
N THR A 657 -31.34 -11.95 -32.20
CA THR A 657 -31.49 -10.52 -32.47
C THR A 657 -30.31 -10.01 -33.27
N GLY A 658 -30.54 -9.52 -34.50
CA GLY A 658 -29.48 -9.01 -35.38
C GLY A 658 -28.87 -7.71 -34.86
N GLY A 659 -29.71 -6.74 -34.52
CA GLY A 659 -29.27 -5.47 -33.97
C GLY A 659 -29.34 -4.38 -35.03
N ALA A 660 -28.23 -3.75 -35.37
CA ALA A 660 -28.16 -2.85 -36.51
C ALA A 660 -27.16 -3.38 -37.52
N GLY A 661 -27.44 -3.21 -38.82
CA GLY A 661 -26.67 -3.86 -39.87
C GLY A 661 -27.59 -4.58 -40.83
N ASN A 662 -27.02 -5.18 -41.88
CA ASN A 662 -27.79 -6.08 -42.74
C ASN A 662 -27.49 -7.50 -42.28
N ASP A 663 -28.37 -8.04 -41.46
CA ASP A 663 -28.08 -9.25 -40.70
C ASP A 663 -28.63 -10.49 -41.42
N THR A 664 -28.08 -11.65 -41.07
CA THR A 664 -28.56 -12.94 -41.54
C THR A 664 -28.81 -13.84 -40.34
N LEU A 665 -30.08 -14.06 -40.03
CA LEU A 665 -30.54 -14.89 -38.92
C LEU A 665 -31.11 -16.20 -39.46
N ASN A 666 -30.72 -17.31 -38.87
CA ASN A 666 -31.27 -18.64 -39.16
C ASN A 666 -31.61 -19.35 -37.84
N GLY A 667 -32.89 -19.55 -37.55
CA GLY A 667 -33.37 -20.20 -36.32
C GLY A 667 -32.85 -21.63 -36.20
N GLY A 668 -33.02 -22.43 -37.26
CA GLY A 668 -32.51 -23.79 -37.31
C GLY A 668 -33.64 -24.78 -37.08
N ALA A 669 -33.64 -25.50 -35.96
CA ALA A 669 -34.78 -26.31 -35.56
C ALA A 669 -35.24 -25.90 -34.17
N GLY A 670 -36.53 -25.98 -33.89
CA GLY A 670 -37.11 -25.42 -32.68
C GLY A 670 -38.15 -24.36 -33.04
N ASP A 671 -38.93 -23.91 -32.06
CA ASP A 671 -39.83 -22.78 -32.25
C ASP A 671 -39.06 -21.48 -31.98
N ASP A 672 -38.51 -20.88 -33.04
CA ASP A 672 -37.53 -19.80 -32.92
C ASP A 672 -38.15 -18.40 -32.94
N THR A 673 -37.46 -17.42 -32.35
CA THR A 673 -37.83 -16.00 -32.42
C THR A 673 -36.71 -15.19 -33.08
N LEU A 674 -37.00 -14.60 -34.23
CA LEU A 674 -36.04 -13.83 -35.03
C LEU A 674 -36.41 -12.35 -35.05
N VAL A 675 -35.49 -11.51 -34.59
CA VAL A 675 -35.58 -10.04 -34.62
C VAL A 675 -34.46 -9.53 -35.51
N GLY A 676 -34.75 -9.10 -36.75
CA GLY A 676 -33.73 -8.54 -37.65
C GLY A 676 -33.11 -7.27 -37.04
N GLY A 677 -33.93 -6.23 -36.92
CA GLY A 677 -33.54 -4.99 -36.26
C GLY A 677 -33.50 -3.83 -37.25
N LEU A 678 -32.38 -3.10 -37.30
CA LEU A 678 -32.17 -1.98 -38.21
C LEU A 678 -31.34 -2.42 -39.41
N GLY A 679 -31.92 -2.42 -40.60
CA GLY A 679 -31.21 -2.63 -41.85
C GLY A 679 -32.00 -3.54 -42.76
N THR A 680 -31.36 -4.19 -43.72
CA THR A 680 -31.99 -5.19 -44.61
C THR A 680 -31.59 -6.57 -44.16
N ASP A 681 -32.50 -7.24 -43.45
CA ASP A 681 -32.16 -8.51 -42.81
C ASP A 681 -32.66 -9.72 -43.60
N SER A 682 -31.95 -10.84 -43.53
CA SER A 682 -32.36 -12.14 -44.06
C SER A 682 -32.73 -13.04 -42.90
N LEU A 683 -34.01 -13.40 -42.80
CA LEU A 683 -34.58 -14.18 -41.71
C LEU A 683 -35.02 -15.55 -42.24
N VAL A 684 -34.39 -16.62 -41.73
CA VAL A 684 -34.73 -18.02 -42.02
C VAL A 684 -35.25 -18.62 -40.71
N GLY A 685 -36.52 -19.01 -40.65
CA GLY A 685 -37.08 -19.66 -39.46
C GLY A 685 -36.48 -21.05 -39.27
N GLY A 686 -36.53 -21.86 -40.32
CA GLY A 686 -36.10 -23.25 -40.29
C GLY A 686 -37.25 -24.20 -39.99
N ALA A 687 -37.02 -25.15 -39.09
CA ALA A 687 -37.98 -26.20 -38.76
C ALA A 687 -38.61 -25.95 -37.39
N GLY A 688 -39.90 -25.63 -37.37
CA GLY A 688 -40.65 -25.39 -36.14
C GLY A 688 -41.80 -24.44 -36.43
N ASN A 689 -42.35 -23.82 -35.39
CA ASN A 689 -43.30 -22.71 -35.55
C ASN A 689 -42.59 -21.42 -35.15
N ASP A 690 -42.08 -20.70 -36.14
CA ASP A 690 -41.15 -19.62 -35.90
C ASP A 690 -41.86 -18.26 -35.81
N GLN A 691 -41.25 -17.31 -35.11
CA GLN A 691 -41.76 -15.97 -34.93
C GLN A 691 -40.80 -14.93 -35.52
N PHE A 692 -41.23 -14.23 -36.56
CA PHE A 692 -40.53 -13.10 -37.18
C PHE A 692 -41.03 -11.79 -36.58
N VAL A 693 -40.17 -11.08 -35.85
CA VAL A 693 -40.55 -9.95 -34.99
C VAL A 693 -40.12 -8.61 -35.57
N PHE A 694 -41.07 -7.67 -35.63
CA PHE A 694 -40.86 -6.30 -36.04
C PHE A 694 -41.30 -5.34 -34.91
N ASN A 695 -40.33 -4.86 -34.11
CA ASN A 695 -40.59 -4.18 -32.83
C ASN A 695 -39.96 -2.77 -32.67
N GLY A 696 -39.26 -2.20 -33.66
CA GLY A 696 -38.59 -0.89 -33.57
C GLY A 696 -39.25 0.27 -34.34
N THR A 697 -39.36 1.46 -33.74
CA THR A 697 -39.94 2.67 -34.37
C THR A 697 -39.14 3.20 -35.57
N ALA A 698 -37.87 2.81 -35.67
CA ALA A 698 -36.98 3.18 -36.77
C ALA A 698 -37.08 2.22 -37.98
N ALA A 699 -37.60 1.00 -37.83
CA ALA A 699 -37.74 0.05 -38.95
C ALA A 699 -38.76 0.50 -40.03
N PHE A 700 -39.55 1.57 -39.79
CA PHE A 700 -40.70 1.94 -40.63
C PHE A 700 -40.72 3.40 -41.14
N SER A 701 -39.63 4.17 -40.98
CA SER A 701 -39.61 5.56 -41.46
C SER A 701 -39.41 5.62 -42.99
N ALA A 702 -40.46 5.97 -43.73
CA ALA A 702 -40.49 6.02 -45.20
C ALA A 702 -39.58 7.10 -45.85
N ALA A 703 -38.78 7.84 -45.06
CA ALA A 703 -38.01 8.99 -45.53
C ALA A 703 -36.49 8.91 -45.27
N ALA A 704 -35.98 7.86 -44.63
CA ALA A 704 -34.54 7.72 -44.37
C ALA A 704 -33.93 6.67 -45.30
N THR A 705 -33.05 7.10 -46.20
CA THR A 705 -32.12 6.23 -46.93
C THR A 705 -31.30 5.42 -45.93
N GLY A 706 -31.66 4.15 -45.68
CA GLY A 706 -30.91 3.28 -44.76
C GLY A 706 -31.69 2.17 -44.05
N ASN A 707 -33.01 2.26 -43.92
CA ASN A 707 -33.80 1.17 -43.32
C ASN A 707 -34.21 0.18 -44.42
N GLY A 708 -33.75 -1.05 -44.28
CA GLY A 708 -33.95 -2.10 -45.26
C GLY A 708 -35.33 -2.72 -45.21
N ILE A 709 -35.63 -3.49 -46.25
CA ILE A 709 -36.82 -4.34 -46.30
C ILE A 709 -36.36 -5.73 -45.96
N ASP A 710 -36.77 -6.25 -44.80
CA ASP A 710 -36.36 -7.58 -44.37
C ASP A 710 -36.91 -8.66 -45.31
N ILE A 711 -36.20 -9.78 -45.40
CA ILE A 711 -36.53 -10.91 -46.25
C ILE A 711 -36.77 -12.11 -45.34
N ILE A 712 -38.03 -12.54 -45.24
CA ILE A 712 -38.40 -13.83 -44.66
C ILE A 712 -38.23 -14.89 -45.77
N ALA A 713 -37.29 -15.79 -45.57
CA ALA A 713 -36.80 -16.70 -46.61
C ALA A 713 -37.64 -17.97 -46.78
N ASP A 714 -38.33 -18.43 -45.74
CA ASP A 714 -38.92 -19.77 -45.68
C ASP A 714 -40.23 -19.87 -44.89
N PHE A 715 -41.00 -18.77 -44.81
CA PHE A 715 -42.28 -18.73 -44.08
C PHE A 715 -43.18 -19.94 -44.39
N SER A 716 -43.53 -20.68 -43.35
CA SER A 716 -44.18 -21.98 -43.41
C SER A 716 -45.48 -22.01 -42.59
N ALA A 717 -46.16 -23.17 -42.58
CA ALA A 717 -47.41 -23.31 -41.84
C ALA A 717 -47.13 -23.55 -40.35
N GLY A 718 -47.53 -22.60 -39.50
CA GLY A 718 -47.25 -22.62 -38.07
C GLY A 718 -46.66 -21.30 -37.60
N ASP A 719 -45.81 -20.73 -38.45
CA ASP A 719 -45.08 -19.49 -38.23
C ASP A 719 -45.98 -18.28 -37.98
N LYS A 720 -45.38 -17.27 -37.37
CA LYS A 720 -46.01 -16.03 -36.94
C LYS A 720 -45.17 -14.82 -37.32
N ILE A 721 -45.85 -13.76 -37.74
CA ILE A 721 -45.29 -12.43 -37.90
C ILE A 721 -45.77 -11.58 -36.72
N ALA A 722 -44.86 -11.24 -35.82
CA ALA A 722 -45.14 -10.44 -34.65
C ALA A 722 -44.84 -8.96 -34.88
N LEU A 723 -45.83 -8.12 -34.62
CA LEU A 723 -45.83 -6.69 -34.93
C LEU A 723 -46.11 -5.89 -33.65
N SER A 724 -45.20 -5.00 -33.26
CA SER A 724 -45.39 -4.13 -32.08
C SER A 724 -46.28 -2.92 -32.39
N LYS A 725 -47.26 -2.62 -31.53
CA LYS A 725 -48.15 -1.45 -31.68
C LYS A 725 -47.40 -0.11 -31.65
N ALA A 726 -46.35 0.00 -30.84
CA ALA A 726 -45.59 1.25 -30.68
C ALA A 726 -44.91 1.70 -31.99
N VAL A 727 -44.54 0.74 -32.83
CA VAL A 727 -43.87 0.95 -34.12
C VAL A 727 -44.76 1.73 -35.10
N PHE A 728 -46.03 1.32 -35.21
CA PHE A 728 -46.98 1.94 -36.14
C PHE A 728 -47.59 3.24 -35.62
N ALA A 729 -47.46 3.52 -34.31
CA ALA A 729 -47.83 4.80 -33.71
C ALA A 729 -46.78 5.90 -33.95
N ALA A 730 -45.50 5.54 -34.17
CA ALA A 730 -44.39 6.48 -34.35
C ALA A 730 -44.23 7.03 -35.77
N VAL A 731 -44.97 6.47 -36.75
CA VAL A 731 -45.07 7.05 -38.10
C VAL A 731 -45.81 8.39 -37.95
N SER A 732 -45.08 9.50 -38.06
CA SER A 732 -45.35 10.83 -37.49
C SER A 732 -46.57 11.61 -38.06
N SER A 733 -47.61 10.92 -38.51
CA SER A 733 -48.85 11.52 -39.05
C SER A 733 -50.13 11.02 -38.38
N VAL A 734 -50.08 10.19 -37.33
CA VAL A 734 -51.29 9.53 -36.79
C VAL A 734 -51.58 9.89 -35.32
N ALA A 735 -52.38 10.92 -35.10
CA ALA A 735 -53.29 10.95 -33.96
C ALA A 735 -54.54 10.12 -34.33
N GLY A 736 -54.57 8.83 -33.96
CA GLY A 736 -55.73 7.97 -34.21
C GLY A 736 -55.49 6.49 -33.99
N ALA A 737 -56.01 5.94 -32.90
CA ALA A 737 -56.02 4.53 -32.58
C ALA A 737 -56.75 3.72 -33.67
N GLY A 738 -56.07 2.76 -34.30
CA GLY A 738 -56.70 1.93 -35.34
C GLY A 738 -56.17 0.51 -35.48
N PHE A 739 -54.98 0.18 -34.98
CA PHE A 739 -54.44 -1.18 -35.05
C PHE A 739 -54.48 -1.84 -33.66
N SER A 740 -55.53 -2.62 -33.39
CA SER A 740 -55.74 -3.23 -32.07
C SER A 740 -55.84 -4.76 -32.09
N VAL A 741 -56.07 -5.38 -33.25
CA VAL A 741 -56.34 -6.82 -33.40
C VAL A 741 -55.96 -7.34 -34.80
N ALA A 742 -55.65 -8.63 -34.92
CA ALA A 742 -55.26 -9.30 -36.17
C ALA A 742 -56.31 -9.24 -37.30
N SER A 743 -57.57 -8.91 -37.00
CA SER A 743 -58.66 -8.78 -37.97
C SER A 743 -58.52 -7.59 -38.94
N ASN A 744 -57.49 -6.74 -38.78
CA ASN A 744 -57.17 -5.64 -39.68
C ASN A 744 -56.15 -6.03 -40.77
N PHE A 745 -55.98 -7.32 -41.05
CA PHE A 745 -55.18 -7.86 -42.14
C PHE A 745 -55.99 -7.95 -43.46
N ALA A 746 -55.37 -7.60 -44.58
CA ALA A 746 -55.94 -7.75 -45.91
C ALA A 746 -54.92 -8.35 -46.91
N VAL A 747 -55.42 -9.16 -47.86
CA VAL A 747 -54.62 -9.68 -48.97
C VAL A 747 -54.98 -8.91 -50.25
N ALA A 748 -53.99 -8.41 -50.97
CA ALA A 748 -54.18 -7.66 -52.21
C ALA A 748 -53.41 -8.29 -53.38
N THR A 749 -53.96 -8.19 -54.60
CA THR A 749 -53.33 -8.70 -55.83
C THR A 749 -52.45 -7.66 -56.52
N SER A 750 -52.46 -6.41 -56.05
CA SER A 750 -51.55 -5.34 -56.48
C SER A 750 -51.43 -4.27 -55.39
N ALA A 751 -50.30 -3.55 -55.35
CA ALA A 751 -50.10 -2.44 -54.43
C ALA A 751 -51.16 -1.32 -54.57
N ALA A 752 -51.78 -1.20 -55.75
CA ALA A 752 -52.84 -0.22 -56.03
C ALA A 752 -54.22 -0.60 -55.46
N SER A 753 -54.43 -1.88 -55.09
CA SER A 753 -55.71 -2.40 -54.59
C SER A 753 -55.91 -2.17 -53.08
N ALA A 754 -54.96 -1.53 -52.40
CA ALA A 754 -54.89 -1.41 -50.95
C ALA A 754 -55.61 -0.20 -50.33
N ALA A 755 -56.16 0.72 -51.13
CA ALA A 755 -56.73 1.98 -50.64
C ALA A 755 -58.13 1.83 -50.02
N THR A 756 -58.21 1.45 -48.74
CA THR A 756 -59.43 1.51 -47.91
C THR A 756 -59.32 2.61 -46.83
N SER A 757 -60.44 3.03 -46.24
CA SER A 757 -60.52 4.11 -45.23
C SER A 757 -60.11 3.66 -43.80
N SER A 758 -59.29 2.63 -43.67
CA SER A 758 -58.88 2.07 -42.37
C SER A 758 -57.43 1.57 -42.43
N ALA A 759 -56.68 1.72 -41.34
CA ALA A 759 -55.30 1.24 -41.25
C ALA A 759 -55.25 -0.29 -41.26
N GLN A 760 -54.45 -0.88 -42.16
CA GLN A 760 -54.40 -2.32 -42.39
C GLN A 760 -52.98 -2.79 -42.71
N ILE A 761 -52.65 -4.03 -42.34
CA ILE A 761 -51.49 -4.76 -42.87
C ILE A 761 -51.93 -5.40 -44.17
N VAL A 762 -51.18 -5.15 -45.24
CA VAL A 762 -51.50 -5.61 -46.59
C VAL A 762 -50.40 -6.53 -47.08
N TYR A 763 -50.75 -7.78 -47.38
CA TYR A 763 -49.88 -8.69 -48.11
C TYR A 763 -50.17 -8.60 -49.60
N VAL A 764 -49.19 -8.18 -50.39
CA VAL A 764 -49.28 -8.11 -51.86
C VAL A 764 -48.55 -9.30 -52.44
N LEU A 765 -49.29 -10.16 -53.16
CA LEU A 765 -48.72 -11.31 -53.84
C LEU A 765 -47.73 -10.85 -54.93
N GLY A 766 -46.56 -11.49 -54.97
CA GLY A 766 -45.59 -11.28 -56.05
C GLY A 766 -46.14 -11.80 -57.39
N THR A 767 -45.80 -11.13 -58.49
CA THR A 767 -46.13 -11.62 -59.84
C THR A 767 -44.96 -12.45 -60.39
N GLY A 768 -45.24 -13.66 -60.90
CA GLY A 768 -44.22 -14.55 -61.45
C GLY A 768 -43.25 -15.08 -60.38
N THR A 769 -41.96 -14.78 -60.51
CA THR A 769 -40.89 -15.20 -59.58
C THR A 769 -40.57 -14.16 -58.50
N SER A 770 -41.39 -13.11 -58.38
CA SER A 770 -41.15 -12.01 -57.43
C SER A 770 -41.62 -12.41 -56.02
N ASN A 771 -40.92 -11.97 -54.99
CA ASN A 771 -41.33 -12.15 -53.59
C ASN A 771 -42.67 -11.44 -53.31
N GLY A 772 -43.44 -11.95 -52.35
CA GLY A 772 -44.62 -11.25 -51.84
C GLY A 772 -44.21 -10.15 -50.87
N GLY A 773 -44.84 -8.98 -50.93
CA GLY A 773 -44.48 -7.83 -50.09
C GLY A 773 -45.48 -7.61 -48.95
N LEU A 774 -44.98 -7.28 -47.75
CA LEU A 774 -45.78 -6.86 -46.60
C LEU A 774 -45.72 -5.35 -46.44
N TYR A 775 -46.89 -4.72 -46.44
CA TYR A 775 -47.06 -3.28 -46.41
C TYR A 775 -47.92 -2.85 -45.22
N TYR A 776 -47.63 -1.69 -44.66
CA TYR A 776 -48.55 -1.00 -43.76
C TYR A 776 -49.29 0.13 -44.52
N ASN A 777 -50.62 0.01 -44.63
CA ASN A 777 -51.45 1.03 -45.26
C ASN A 777 -51.92 2.07 -44.23
N GLN A 778 -51.62 3.35 -44.49
CA GLN A 778 -52.08 4.49 -43.71
C GLN A 778 -53.40 5.03 -44.29
N ASN A 779 -54.36 5.29 -43.42
CA ASN A 779 -55.69 5.78 -43.80
C ASN A 779 -55.62 7.03 -44.72
N GLY A 780 -56.20 7.00 -45.94
CA GLY A 780 -56.14 8.14 -46.86
C GLY A 780 -57.18 8.07 -47.99
N ALA A 781 -58.15 8.99 -47.98
CA ALA A 781 -59.27 9.06 -48.94
C ALA A 781 -58.95 9.81 -50.26
N ALA A 782 -57.68 9.94 -50.67
CA ALA A 782 -57.30 10.74 -51.84
C ALA A 782 -56.65 9.86 -52.94
N PRO A 783 -57.19 9.84 -54.19
CA PRO A 783 -56.51 9.21 -55.32
C PRO A 783 -55.16 9.92 -55.54
N GLY A 784 -54.06 9.23 -55.26
CA GLY A 784 -52.69 9.77 -55.43
C GLY A 784 -51.84 9.85 -54.16
N PHE A 785 -52.38 9.56 -52.98
CA PHE A 785 -51.61 9.19 -51.78
C PHE A 785 -51.90 7.72 -51.51
N GLY A 786 -50.98 6.76 -51.48
CA GLY A 786 -49.53 6.68 -51.63
C GLY A 786 -49.24 5.24 -51.15
N THR A 787 -48.47 4.47 -51.91
CA THR A 787 -48.14 3.07 -51.58
C THR A 787 -47.77 2.94 -50.10
N GLY A 788 -48.38 1.99 -49.37
CA GLY A 788 -47.99 1.72 -47.99
C GLY A 788 -46.47 1.53 -47.86
N ALA A 789 -45.91 1.76 -46.67
CA ALA A 789 -44.49 1.47 -46.46
C ALA A 789 -44.31 -0.04 -46.44
N GLN A 790 -43.50 -0.59 -47.35
CA GLN A 790 -43.09 -1.98 -47.29
C GLN A 790 -42.12 -2.15 -46.14
N PHE A 791 -42.31 -3.18 -45.32
CA PHE A 791 -41.41 -3.47 -44.20
C PHE A 791 -40.77 -4.84 -44.30
N ALA A 792 -41.38 -5.76 -45.05
CA ALA A 792 -40.81 -7.08 -45.28
C ALA A 792 -41.19 -7.63 -46.66
N SER A 793 -40.41 -8.60 -47.11
CA SER A 793 -40.66 -9.46 -48.27
C SER A 793 -40.67 -10.91 -47.82
N ILE A 794 -41.55 -11.73 -48.40
CA ILE A 794 -41.60 -13.16 -48.15
C ILE A 794 -41.35 -13.91 -49.46
N VAL A 795 -40.37 -14.82 -49.43
CA VAL A 795 -40.03 -15.69 -50.57
C VAL A 795 -41.13 -16.73 -50.80
N GLY A 796 -41.42 -17.08 -52.06
CA GLY A 796 -42.28 -18.24 -52.40
C GLY A 796 -43.80 -18.05 -52.35
N THR A 797 -44.29 -16.81 -52.20
CA THR A 797 -45.72 -16.43 -52.23
C THR A 797 -46.67 -17.31 -51.38
N PRO A 798 -46.40 -17.48 -50.06
CA PRO A 798 -47.27 -18.26 -49.18
C PRO A 798 -48.67 -17.66 -49.04
N THR A 799 -49.63 -18.50 -48.67
CA THR A 799 -50.97 -18.03 -48.30
C THR A 799 -50.95 -17.58 -46.85
N LEU A 800 -51.16 -16.28 -46.61
CA LEU A 800 -51.25 -15.70 -45.27
C LEU A 800 -52.70 -15.44 -44.85
N ALA A 801 -52.98 -15.63 -43.57
CA ALA A 801 -54.24 -15.34 -42.91
C ALA A 801 -54.03 -14.45 -41.68
N ALA A 802 -55.12 -13.88 -41.15
CA ALA A 802 -55.05 -13.07 -39.93
C ALA A 802 -54.46 -13.83 -38.73
N SER A 803 -54.62 -15.15 -38.66
CA SER A 803 -54.03 -16.01 -37.62
C SER A 803 -52.51 -16.08 -37.65
N ASP A 804 -51.88 -15.63 -38.73
CA ASP A 804 -50.43 -15.66 -38.90
C ASP A 804 -49.77 -14.40 -38.34
N PHE A 805 -50.57 -13.44 -37.87
CA PHE A 805 -50.08 -12.19 -37.28
C PHE A 805 -50.35 -12.14 -35.78
N ILE A 806 -49.32 -11.77 -35.03
CA ILE A 806 -49.41 -11.42 -33.61
C ILE A 806 -49.23 -9.91 -33.49
N VAL A 807 -50.12 -9.24 -32.78
CA VAL A 807 -50.00 -7.79 -32.50
C VAL A 807 -49.70 -7.60 -31.02
N THR A 808 -48.46 -7.28 -30.69
CA THR A 808 -48.00 -7.09 -29.31
C THR A 808 -48.25 -5.65 -28.85
N VAL A 809 -48.67 -5.49 -27.59
CA VAL A 809 -49.11 -4.19 -27.03
C VAL A 809 -47.94 -3.30 -26.67
#